data_AF-A0A7V2AP59-F1
#
_entry.id   AF-A0A7V2AP59-F1
#
_cell.length_a   1.000
_cell.length_b   1.000
_cell.length_c   1.000
_cell.angle_alpha   90.00
_cell.angle_beta   90.00
_cell.angle_gamma   90.00
#
_symmetry.space_group_name_H-M   'P 1'
#
loop_
_entity.id
_entity.type
_entity.pdbx_description
1 polymer ?
#
loop_
_entity_poly.entity_id
_entity_poly.type
_entity_poly.pdbx_seq_one_letter_code
_entity_poly.pdbx_strand_id
1 'polypeptide(L)'
;MKKIMYAAVLTVVMVFCFLNASYGKANSNDQSSGGAYKTDLLASQNDNTASKFNNAILLYVGSPKALINNVETLIDSRNTGIVTVAKNNKSLIPAEFIMQKLNGSYKYDSAKATISITLGKKAISMKLGSSSMTVNGTTTVLDIPAENIYGRVYIPLSSIAKNGLGKQVFYSRGLIIISDKENIVDENTDKKLINDTIKMLDGSTELYPVNQDGKYGYIDKQGKITIKPQFEWAGDFSEGFAGVKTGTDKNPKYGFINKKGEIVIKPAYDYVMNFSEGLAAVKLNGKWGFIDYTGKLAIATQFNSAFSFSEGLAGVDVGEGKRVKWGFIDKSGKMIIKPQYDEVTDFFEGLAVIAVGDFGTAKYGYIDRTGKVVIKPQFSCASTFSEGLASVKEGDLFTGKCGFIDNTGKFVIKPQYGFTGRFSEGLAAVSTGEGLTEKFGYIDKKGDFVIKPQFTWAFDFTEGLAPVQHEDFGLYGFIDRKGHTVIESQFNFSFGFHMGLANVSVGIYKNFEEGYIAKDGRYIGWRNINSAKAKVFLKKGSVLYENGKYKEAIDCLDKAINLDAGLVGAYNYKGFALDSLGRHKEAINCYDKAIILDPKSPDAYYYKADSLYSMGEYKKAIEYCDKALKLDDEYIDAYNCKGFSLDELGMHEEAIKCYEKAIELDPESAYGYYYIADSLYCLGKYEKCIEYCNEAIELDSEYIYAISLKGDALYSLGRYEKAIECYDEVIDLDPEDAMAYYQKARACAMLNKTAEAIENLEIAIELDPEYIEWAEDDEAFDNVRDTSGFKELMEG
;
A
#
# COMPACT_ATOMS: atom_id res chain seq x y z
N MET A 1 -0.10 -42.24 11.77
CA MET A 1 -0.55 -40.92 11.29
C MET A 1 0.17 -39.74 11.94
N LYS A 2 0.19 -39.56 13.28
CA LYS A 2 0.90 -38.44 13.94
C LYS A 2 2.43 -38.36 13.72
N LYS A 3 3.15 -39.49 13.59
CA LYS A 3 4.59 -39.50 13.19
C LYS A 3 4.84 -39.13 11.71
N ILE A 4 3.88 -39.40 10.83
CA ILE A 4 3.92 -39.03 9.41
C ILE A 4 3.59 -37.54 9.23
N MET A 5 2.76 -36.99 10.13
CA MET A 5 2.40 -35.57 10.19
C MET A 5 3.49 -34.72 10.85
N TYR A 6 4.16 -35.23 11.90
CA TYR A 6 5.41 -34.65 12.42
C TYR A 6 6.48 -34.63 11.34
N ALA A 7 6.57 -35.68 10.51
CA ALA A 7 7.47 -35.67 9.34
C ALA A 7 7.04 -34.61 8.31
N ALA A 8 5.77 -34.47 7.95
CA ALA A 8 5.30 -33.49 6.96
C ALA A 8 5.37 -32.03 7.43
N VAL A 9 5.07 -31.75 8.70
CA VAL A 9 5.24 -30.43 9.33
C VAL A 9 6.71 -30.15 9.61
N LEU A 10 7.53 -31.14 10.00
CA LEU A 10 8.99 -31.00 9.93
C LEU A 10 9.47 -30.84 8.50
N THR A 11 8.81 -31.33 7.45
CA THR A 11 9.26 -31.07 6.06
C THR A 11 9.02 -29.60 5.70
N VAL A 12 7.91 -28.99 6.15
CA VAL A 12 7.61 -27.56 5.93
C VAL A 12 8.43 -26.64 6.86
N VAL A 13 8.67 -27.04 8.10
CA VAL A 13 9.50 -26.30 9.07
C VAL A 13 11.00 -26.55 8.87
N MET A 14 11.40 -27.76 8.45
CA MET A 14 12.73 -27.96 7.86
C MET A 14 12.81 -27.08 6.63
N VAL A 15 11.83 -26.97 5.74
CA VAL A 15 11.90 -26.00 4.64
C VAL A 15 12.12 -24.56 5.13
N PHE A 16 11.60 -24.10 6.28
CA PHE A 16 11.92 -22.77 6.83
C PHE A 16 13.29 -22.66 7.53
N CYS A 17 13.75 -23.69 8.23
CA CYS A 17 15.12 -23.75 8.78
C CYS A 17 16.18 -24.03 7.68
N PHE A 18 15.80 -24.73 6.62
CA PHE A 18 16.54 -25.06 5.40
C PHE A 18 16.45 -23.93 4.38
N LEU A 19 15.47 -23.03 4.42
CA LEU A 19 15.46 -21.82 3.59
C LEU A 19 16.59 -20.85 3.99
N ASN A 20 17.07 -20.95 5.24
CA ASN A 20 18.28 -20.28 5.69
C ASN A 20 19.53 -21.17 5.70
N ALA A 21 19.45 -22.47 5.35
CA ALA A 21 20.59 -23.40 5.40
C ALA A 21 20.75 -24.34 4.18
N SER A 22 19.93 -24.22 3.13
CA SER A 22 19.87 -25.21 2.05
C SER A 22 19.39 -24.65 0.71
N TYR A 23 20.14 -23.70 0.18
CA TYR A 23 20.31 -23.59 -1.28
C TYR A 23 21.35 -24.62 -1.70
N GLY A 24 20.94 -25.88 -1.80
CA GLY A 24 21.89 -26.98 -2.01
C GLY A 24 21.30 -28.23 -2.60
N LYS A 25 20.24 -28.14 -3.41
CA LYS A 25 19.86 -29.16 -4.40
C LYS A 25 18.78 -28.60 -5.33
N ALA A 26 19.18 -28.32 -6.57
CA ALA A 26 18.24 -28.02 -7.64
C ALA A 26 17.38 -29.26 -7.93
N ASN A 27 16.06 -29.11 -7.81
CA ASN A 27 15.11 -29.69 -8.74
C ASN A 27 13.93 -28.72 -8.92
N SER A 28 13.43 -28.72 -10.15
CA SER A 28 12.47 -27.82 -10.76
C SER A 28 11.16 -27.65 -10.01
N ASN A 29 10.67 -26.40 -10.04
CA ASN A 29 9.34 -25.89 -9.69
C ASN A 29 9.10 -25.54 -8.21
N ASP A 30 8.66 -24.30 -8.05
CA ASP A 30 8.09 -23.63 -6.87
C ASP A 30 8.97 -22.91 -5.83
N GLN A 31 8.83 -21.58 -5.93
CA GLN A 31 8.35 -20.63 -4.91
C GLN A 31 9.29 -19.88 -3.99
N SER A 32 8.86 -18.63 -3.85
CA SER A 32 9.42 -17.45 -3.22
C SER A 32 9.66 -17.58 -1.72
N SER A 33 10.86 -17.25 -1.30
CA SER A 33 11.12 -16.52 -0.05
C SER A 33 12.56 -16.02 -0.09
N GLY A 34 12.71 -14.69 -0.18
CA GLY A 34 14.00 -14.03 -0.37
C GLY A 34 13.90 -12.53 -0.13
N GLY A 35 13.24 -12.13 0.96
CA GLY A 35 13.27 -10.75 1.45
C GLY A 35 14.57 -10.54 2.23
N ALA A 36 15.48 -9.75 1.67
CA ALA A 36 16.71 -9.35 2.31
C ALA A 36 16.41 -8.39 3.47
N TYR A 37 16.78 -8.81 4.68
CA TYR A 37 16.64 -8.02 5.90
C TYR A 37 17.75 -6.97 5.99
N LYS A 38 17.39 -5.69 5.97
CA LYS A 38 18.27 -4.57 6.33
C LYS A 38 17.66 -3.90 7.57
N THR A 39 18.38 -3.96 8.69
CA THR A 39 17.95 -3.39 9.97
C THR A 39 18.21 -1.88 10.02
N ASP A 40 17.16 -1.09 10.21
CA ASP A 40 17.25 0.33 10.54
C ASP A 40 17.57 0.51 12.03
N LEU A 41 18.67 1.23 12.30
CA LEU A 41 19.17 1.48 13.66
C LEU A 41 18.68 2.84 14.19
N LEU A 42 17.89 2.78 15.26
CA LEU A 42 17.85 3.64 16.45
C LEU A 42 18.08 5.16 16.28
N ALA A 43 16.98 5.91 16.41
CA ALA A 43 17.02 7.25 17.00
C ALA A 43 16.09 7.30 18.22
N SER A 44 16.65 7.22 19.43
CA SER A 44 15.99 7.78 20.62
C SER A 44 16.97 8.18 21.74
N GLN A 45 16.82 9.45 22.15
CA GLN A 45 17.07 10.05 23.47
C GLN A 45 18.51 10.35 23.94
N ASN A 46 19.02 11.53 23.58
CA ASN A 46 19.26 12.68 24.48
C ASN A 46 20.05 13.79 23.75
N ASP A 47 19.35 14.86 23.38
CA ASP A 47 19.89 16.08 22.77
C ASP A 47 20.41 17.05 23.85
N ASN A 48 21.66 17.52 23.68
CA ASN A 48 22.03 18.95 23.82
C ASN A 48 23.52 19.23 23.49
N THR A 49 24.40 18.23 23.42
CA THR A 49 25.81 18.40 22.96
C THR A 49 25.99 18.22 21.46
N ALA A 50 25.14 17.43 20.79
CA ALA A 50 25.23 17.15 19.35
C ALA A 50 24.84 18.33 18.46
N SER A 51 23.97 19.25 18.94
CA SER A 51 23.51 20.40 18.15
C SER A 51 24.62 21.41 17.83
N LYS A 52 25.66 21.51 18.68
CA LYS A 52 26.82 22.40 18.49
C LYS A 52 27.79 21.89 17.40
N PHE A 53 27.77 20.59 17.07
CA PHE A 53 28.70 19.93 16.14
C PHE A 53 28.01 19.37 14.89
N ASN A 54 26.84 19.90 14.53
CA ASN A 54 26.20 19.58 13.25
C ASN A 54 27.23 19.77 12.12
N ASN A 55 27.46 18.72 11.34
CA ASN A 55 28.40 18.66 10.20
C ASN A 55 29.91 18.61 10.54
N ALA A 56 30.28 18.01 11.69
CA ALA A 56 31.67 17.74 12.07
C ALA A 56 32.16 16.32 11.68
N ILE A 57 33.49 16.18 11.48
CA ILE A 57 34.17 14.88 11.37
C ILE A 57 34.35 14.29 12.77
N LEU A 58 34.02 13.01 12.93
CA LEU A 58 34.21 12.26 14.16
C LEU A 58 35.46 11.37 14.07
N LEU A 59 36.39 11.60 14.99
CA LEU A 59 37.58 10.79 15.22
C LEU A 59 37.39 9.97 16.50
N TYR A 60 37.42 8.64 16.39
CA TYR A 60 37.41 7.77 17.57
C TYR A 60 38.83 7.61 18.13
N VAL A 61 38.99 7.93 19.41
CA VAL A 61 40.28 7.78 20.10
C VAL A 61 40.17 6.62 21.08
N GLY A 62 40.63 5.45 20.65
CA GLY A 62 40.48 4.17 21.34
C GLY A 62 39.54 3.26 20.57
N SER A 63 39.99 2.05 20.25
CA SER A 63 39.43 1.15 19.24
C SER A 63 37.91 0.97 19.30
N PRO A 64 37.20 1.34 18.23
CA PRO A 64 35.83 0.88 18.02
C PRO A 64 35.60 0.48 16.54
N LYS A 65 35.63 -0.82 16.30
CA LYS A 65 34.92 -1.44 15.16
C LYS A 65 33.43 -1.34 15.45
N ALA A 66 32.74 -0.35 14.87
CA ALA A 66 31.30 -0.34 14.57
C ALA A 66 30.79 1.11 14.54
N LEU A 67 30.73 1.71 13.36
CA LEU A 67 29.69 2.69 12.95
C LEU A 67 29.93 3.06 11.48
N ILE A 68 29.64 2.13 10.56
CA ILE A 68 29.47 2.47 9.14
C ILE A 68 28.34 1.61 8.62
N ASN A 69 27.10 2.07 8.80
CA ASN A 69 25.97 1.65 7.99
C ASN A 69 25.17 2.93 7.73
N ASN A 70 25.00 3.28 6.44
CA ASN A 70 24.23 4.44 5.91
C ASN A 70 25.03 5.69 5.48
N VAL A 71 26.10 5.50 4.71
CA VAL A 71 26.62 6.54 3.78
C VAL A 71 26.76 5.92 2.39
N GLU A 72 25.88 6.29 1.45
CA GLU A 72 25.99 5.90 0.03
C GLU A 72 26.83 6.93 -0.73
N THR A 73 27.65 6.48 -1.70
CA THR A 73 28.53 7.34 -2.50
C THR A 73 28.31 7.07 -4.00
N LEU A 74 28.12 8.14 -4.78
CA LEU A 74 28.17 8.15 -6.25
C LEU A 74 29.53 8.66 -6.72
N ILE A 75 30.14 8.00 -7.72
CA ILE A 75 31.35 8.48 -8.41
C ILE A 75 30.90 9.13 -9.73
N ASP A 76 31.18 10.42 -9.91
CA ASP A 76 31.10 11.05 -11.23
C ASP A 76 32.30 10.61 -12.09
N SER A 77 32.00 10.10 -13.28
CA SER A 77 32.98 9.69 -14.29
C SER A 77 33.71 10.86 -14.97
N ARG A 78 33.43 12.12 -14.60
CA ARG A 78 34.05 13.32 -15.19
C ARG A 78 34.99 14.13 -14.28
N ASN A 79 35.44 13.56 -13.16
CA ASN A 79 36.58 14.06 -12.40
C ASN A 79 36.44 15.50 -11.85
N THR A 80 35.27 15.89 -11.32
CA THR A 80 34.97 17.25 -10.83
C THR A 80 34.73 17.41 -9.32
N GLY A 81 35.02 16.42 -8.47
CA GLY A 81 34.94 16.55 -7.01
C GLY A 81 33.81 15.75 -6.34
N ILE A 82 33.96 15.52 -5.04
CA ILE A 82 33.38 14.41 -4.26
C ILE A 82 31.95 14.73 -3.79
N VAL A 83 31.01 13.78 -3.95
CA VAL A 83 29.64 13.84 -3.41
C VAL A 83 29.47 12.77 -2.32
N THR A 84 29.09 13.15 -1.11
CA THR A 84 28.80 12.21 0.00
C THR A 84 27.34 12.36 0.43
N VAL A 85 26.57 11.26 0.50
CA VAL A 85 25.16 11.26 0.93
C VAL A 85 25.06 10.73 2.37
N ALA A 86 24.44 11.48 3.29
CA ALA A 86 24.07 10.98 4.61
C ALA A 86 22.56 11.14 4.85
N LYS A 87 21.85 10.06 5.16
CA LYS A 87 20.41 10.15 5.44
C LYS A 87 20.21 10.63 6.89
N ASN A 88 19.42 11.69 7.05
CA ASN A 88 19.00 12.39 8.29
C ASN A 88 19.88 13.58 8.73
N ASN A 89 19.21 14.71 9.07
CA ASN A 89 19.74 16.05 9.39
C ASN A 89 20.68 16.14 10.64
N LYS A 90 21.30 15.05 11.08
CA LYS A 90 22.29 14.98 12.16
C LYS A 90 23.33 13.91 11.79
N SER A 91 24.40 14.28 11.08
CA SER A 91 25.39 13.29 10.61
C SER A 91 26.80 13.62 11.11
N LEU A 92 27.34 12.73 11.93
CA LEU A 92 28.76 12.67 12.29
C LEU A 92 29.44 11.70 11.33
N ILE A 93 30.43 12.17 10.57
CA ILE A 93 31.09 11.34 9.54
C ILE A 93 32.39 10.76 10.10
N PRO A 94 32.62 9.43 10.05
CA PRO A 94 33.88 8.84 10.49
C PRO A 94 35.08 9.37 9.69
N ALA A 95 36.13 9.79 10.39
CA ALA A 95 37.31 10.38 9.75
C ALA A 95 38.05 9.42 8.81
N GLU A 96 38.08 8.12 9.13
CA GLU A 96 38.75 7.08 8.32
C GLU A 96 38.16 7.01 6.91
N PHE A 97 36.84 7.17 6.79
CA PHE A 97 36.12 7.18 5.52
C PHE A 97 36.51 8.40 4.66
N ILE A 98 36.58 9.58 5.28
CA ILE A 98 36.98 10.82 4.60
C ILE A 98 38.46 10.75 4.19
N MET A 99 39.34 10.27 5.07
CA MET A 99 40.78 10.24 4.84
C MET A 99 41.17 9.22 3.76
N GLN A 100 40.53 8.05 3.73
CA GLN A 100 40.74 7.05 2.68
C GLN A 100 40.38 7.59 1.28
N LYS A 101 39.35 8.45 1.18
CA LYS A 101 38.91 9.03 -0.10
C LYS A 101 39.72 10.26 -0.53
N LEU A 102 40.28 11.00 0.43
CA LEU A 102 41.14 12.15 0.14
C LEU A 102 42.62 11.79 -0.04
N ASN A 103 42.96 10.49 -0.06
CA ASN A 103 44.35 10.00 -0.01
C ASN A 103 45.14 10.63 1.15
N GLY A 104 44.46 10.79 2.28
CA GLY A 104 44.97 11.42 3.47
C GLY A 104 45.25 10.43 4.59
N SER A 105 45.96 10.89 5.60
CA SER A 105 46.18 10.15 6.84
C SER A 105 46.00 11.07 8.03
N TYR A 106 45.73 10.49 9.19
CA TYR A 106 45.68 11.26 10.42
C TYR A 106 46.37 10.50 11.55
N LYS A 107 46.80 11.26 12.55
CA LYS A 107 47.37 10.74 13.79
C LYS A 107 46.91 11.61 14.94
N TYR A 108 46.40 10.97 15.98
CA TYR A 108 46.11 11.63 17.24
C TYR A 108 47.22 11.31 18.26
N ASP A 109 47.83 12.34 18.82
CA ASP A 109 48.77 12.24 19.93
C ASP A 109 48.02 12.59 21.23
N SER A 110 47.69 11.54 22.00
CA SER A 110 46.93 11.66 23.24
C SER A 110 47.70 12.38 24.35
N ALA A 111 49.03 12.28 24.39
CA ALA A 111 49.86 12.92 25.40
C ALA A 111 49.96 14.44 25.18
N LYS A 112 49.87 14.88 23.91
CA LYS A 112 49.91 16.30 23.53
C LYS A 112 48.55 16.88 23.18
N ALA A 113 47.48 16.09 23.26
CA ALA A 113 46.12 16.44 22.84
C ALA A 113 46.09 17.09 21.45
N THR A 114 46.88 16.57 20.52
CA THR A 114 47.10 17.18 19.19
C THR A 114 46.73 16.19 18.09
N ILE A 115 45.98 16.65 17.09
CA ILE A 115 45.62 15.89 15.89
C ILE A 115 46.48 16.42 14.75
N SER A 116 47.13 15.51 14.03
CA SER A 116 47.84 15.82 12.79
C SER A 116 47.15 15.11 11.64
N ILE A 117 46.83 15.84 10.58
CA ILE A 117 46.15 15.36 9.39
C ILE A 117 47.03 15.71 8.18
N THR A 118 47.28 14.74 7.31
CA THR A 118 47.97 14.94 6.05
C THR A 118 46.98 14.75 4.92
N LEU A 119 46.80 15.77 4.07
CA LEU A 119 45.96 15.73 2.87
C LEU A 119 46.82 16.17 1.68
N GLY A 120 47.21 15.22 0.82
CA GLY A 120 48.16 15.50 -0.27
C GLY A 120 49.51 16.04 0.25
N LYS A 121 49.93 17.23 -0.22
CA LYS A 121 51.17 17.93 0.23
C LYS A 121 50.97 18.83 1.45
N LYS A 122 49.76 18.88 2.04
CA LYS A 122 49.46 19.75 3.17
C LYS A 122 49.39 18.95 4.48
N ALA A 123 50.15 19.39 5.47
CA ALA A 123 50.13 18.92 6.85
C ALA A 123 49.36 19.92 7.71
N ILE A 124 48.27 19.46 8.30
CA ILE A 124 47.37 20.20 9.19
C ILE A 124 47.59 19.69 10.60
N SER A 125 47.80 20.58 11.57
CA SER A 125 47.92 20.24 12.99
C SER A 125 46.98 21.08 13.82
N MET A 126 46.27 20.46 14.76
CA MET A 126 45.26 21.09 15.61
C MET A 126 45.42 20.61 17.05
N LYS A 127 45.45 21.54 18.01
CA LYS A 127 45.41 21.20 19.43
C LYS A 127 43.96 21.21 19.91
N LEU A 128 43.53 20.16 20.59
CA LEU A 128 42.18 20.05 21.14
C LEU A 128 41.91 21.18 22.14
N GLY A 129 40.73 21.78 22.07
CA GLY A 129 40.31 22.93 22.87
C GLY A 129 40.84 24.27 22.37
N SER A 130 41.64 24.31 21.30
CA SER A 130 42.10 25.55 20.67
C SER A 130 41.25 25.90 19.45
N SER A 131 40.91 27.18 19.30
CA SER A 131 40.21 27.72 18.12
C SER A 131 41.18 28.05 16.98
N SER A 132 42.26 27.27 16.83
CA SER A 132 43.23 27.49 15.76
C SER A 132 43.76 26.16 15.20
N MET A 133 44.02 26.17 13.90
CA MET A 133 44.68 25.09 13.17
C MET A 133 45.95 25.62 12.52
N THR A 134 46.98 24.79 12.38
CA THR A 134 48.20 25.13 11.65
C THR A 134 48.27 24.31 10.38
N VAL A 135 48.32 24.95 9.22
CA VAL A 135 48.42 24.30 7.91
C VAL A 135 49.78 24.66 7.31
N ASN A 136 50.65 23.66 7.09
CA ASN A 136 52.01 23.84 6.57
C ASN A 136 52.83 24.92 7.31
N GLY A 137 52.63 25.06 8.63
CA GLY A 137 53.34 26.03 9.47
C GLY A 137 52.66 27.39 9.63
N THR A 138 51.55 27.66 8.92
CA THR A 138 50.77 28.89 9.06
C THR A 138 49.52 28.66 9.91
N THR A 139 49.35 29.44 10.98
CA THR A 139 48.20 29.31 11.90
C THR A 139 46.98 30.07 11.36
N THR A 140 45.85 29.38 11.30
CA THR A 140 44.54 29.87 10.87
C THR A 140 43.55 29.72 12.01
N VAL A 141 42.70 30.73 12.24
CA VAL A 141 41.65 30.69 13.27
C VAL A 141 40.47 29.85 12.78
N LEU A 142 39.94 29.02 13.67
CA LEU A 142 38.77 28.18 13.44
C LEU A 142 37.51 28.87 13.96
N ASP A 143 36.43 28.79 13.21
CA ASP A 143 35.11 29.28 13.65
C ASP A 143 34.55 28.46 14.83
N ILE A 144 34.94 27.18 14.94
CA ILE A 144 34.59 26.28 16.04
C ILE A 144 35.84 25.48 16.44
N PRO A 145 36.22 25.41 17.74
CA PRO A 145 37.38 24.65 18.19
C PRO A 145 37.16 23.14 18.04
N ALA A 146 38.25 22.39 17.81
CA ALA A 146 38.22 20.93 17.84
C ALA A 146 38.14 20.46 19.29
N GLU A 147 37.17 19.62 19.65
CA GLU A 147 36.91 19.20 21.03
C GLU A 147 36.99 17.67 21.19
N ASN A 148 37.39 17.20 22.36
CA ASN A 148 37.33 15.78 22.75
C ASN A 148 36.29 15.60 23.84
N ILE A 149 35.22 14.89 23.53
CA ILE A 149 34.08 14.67 24.42
C ILE A 149 33.86 13.15 24.52
N TYR A 150 34.02 12.58 25.72
CA TYR A 150 33.86 11.15 26.01
C TYR A 150 34.67 10.22 25.09
N GLY A 151 35.93 10.55 24.79
CA GLY A 151 36.81 9.73 23.95
C GLY A 151 36.56 9.86 22.44
N ARG A 152 35.72 10.82 22.05
CA ARG A 152 35.40 11.14 20.66
C ARG A 152 35.87 12.56 20.34
N VAL A 153 36.66 12.68 19.29
CA VAL A 153 37.27 13.92 18.85
C VAL A 153 36.48 14.48 17.67
N TYR A 154 36.02 15.73 17.77
CA TYR A 154 35.18 16.40 16.77
C TYR A 154 35.99 17.47 16.05
N ILE A 155 35.97 17.47 14.71
CA ILE A 155 36.65 18.49 13.91
C ILE A 155 35.72 19.11 12.86
N PRO A 156 35.70 20.45 12.66
CA PRO A 156 34.88 21.09 11.63
C PRO A 156 35.29 20.69 10.20
N LEU A 157 34.35 20.07 9.45
CA LEU A 157 34.58 19.59 8.09
C LEU A 157 34.79 20.74 7.08
N SER A 158 34.02 21.82 7.22
CA SER A 158 34.13 23.02 6.38
C SER A 158 35.52 23.65 6.45
N SER A 159 36.11 23.76 7.63
CA SER A 159 37.43 24.34 7.84
C SER A 159 38.55 23.46 7.29
N ILE A 160 38.42 22.13 7.37
CA ILE A 160 39.37 21.19 6.75
C ILE A 160 39.25 21.24 5.22
N ALA A 161 38.04 21.23 4.67
CA ALA A 161 37.82 21.29 3.23
C ALA A 161 38.36 22.60 2.62
N LYS A 162 38.08 23.74 3.27
CA LYS A 162 38.54 25.06 2.83
C LYS A 162 40.05 25.21 2.93
N ASN A 163 40.64 24.95 4.11
CA ASN A 163 42.06 25.24 4.34
C ASN A 163 43.00 24.09 3.88
N GLY A 164 42.52 22.85 3.97
CA GLY A 164 43.25 21.66 3.55
C GLY A 164 43.18 21.40 2.05
N LEU A 165 42.00 21.52 1.43
CA LEU A 165 41.79 21.14 0.02
C LEU A 165 41.55 22.34 -0.91
N GLY A 166 41.26 23.53 -0.37
CA GLY A 166 40.86 24.69 -1.19
C GLY A 166 39.44 24.57 -1.74
N LYS A 167 38.58 23.76 -1.13
CA LYS A 167 37.24 23.39 -1.62
C LYS A 167 36.14 23.93 -0.72
N GLN A 168 34.92 24.12 -1.26
CA GLN A 168 33.75 24.52 -0.47
C GLN A 168 32.82 23.33 -0.19
N VAL A 169 32.03 23.44 0.89
CA VAL A 169 31.08 22.40 1.34
C VAL A 169 29.66 22.95 1.32
N PHE A 170 28.73 22.25 0.65
CA PHE A 170 27.31 22.60 0.59
C PHE A 170 26.45 21.54 1.27
N TYR A 171 25.35 21.98 1.90
CA TYR A 171 24.43 21.14 2.67
C TYR A 171 23.00 21.29 2.12
N SER A 172 22.35 20.20 1.70
CA SER A 172 20.93 20.23 1.28
C SER A 172 20.25 18.88 1.48
N ARG A 173 19.12 18.84 2.21
CA ARG A 173 18.29 17.64 2.45
C ARG A 173 19.09 16.37 2.83
N GLY A 174 20.09 16.48 3.70
CA GLY A 174 20.98 15.38 4.11
C GLY A 174 22.21 15.13 3.23
N LEU A 175 22.33 15.80 2.07
CA LEU A 175 23.52 15.70 1.22
C LEU A 175 24.62 16.67 1.65
N ILE A 176 25.87 16.20 1.56
CA ILE A 176 27.09 16.99 1.75
C ILE A 176 27.90 16.95 0.46
N ILE A 177 28.04 18.10 -0.20
CA ILE A 177 28.71 18.22 -1.50
C ILE A 177 30.01 19.01 -1.32
N ILE A 178 31.15 18.44 -1.75
CA ILE A 178 32.46 19.10 -1.68
C ILE A 178 32.95 19.41 -3.09
N SER A 179 32.96 20.69 -3.46
CA SER A 179 33.17 21.15 -4.84
C SER A 179 34.35 22.10 -5.00
N ASP A 180 34.94 22.06 -6.20
CA ASP A 180 36.03 22.93 -6.68
C ASP A 180 35.54 24.25 -7.30
N LYS A 181 34.23 24.39 -7.55
CA LYS A 181 33.66 25.59 -8.17
C LYS A 181 33.23 26.58 -7.09
N GLU A 182 33.78 27.79 -7.14
CA GLU A 182 33.46 28.89 -6.22
C GLU A 182 32.00 29.37 -6.31
N ASN A 183 31.25 28.94 -7.32
CA ASN A 183 29.88 29.35 -7.59
C ASN A 183 29.15 28.24 -8.37
N ILE A 184 28.13 27.62 -7.76
CA ILE A 184 27.13 26.83 -8.50
C ILE A 184 26.19 27.85 -9.16
N VAL A 185 26.60 28.40 -10.29
CA VAL A 185 25.83 29.39 -11.07
C VAL A 185 25.58 28.81 -12.45
N ASP A 186 24.65 27.86 -12.51
CA ASP A 186 23.73 27.65 -13.64
C ASP A 186 22.58 26.76 -13.16
N GLU A 187 21.39 27.34 -13.00
CA GLU A 187 20.25 26.71 -12.32
C GLU A 187 19.63 25.53 -13.08
N ASN A 188 19.95 25.28 -14.36
CA ASN A 188 19.20 24.30 -15.16
C ASN A 188 19.92 22.97 -15.39
N THR A 189 21.24 22.98 -15.56
CA THR A 189 21.99 21.76 -15.94
C THR A 189 22.31 20.88 -14.73
N ASP A 190 22.69 21.50 -13.61
CA ASP A 190 23.04 20.77 -12.38
C ASP A 190 21.83 20.51 -11.47
N LYS A 191 20.75 21.32 -11.52
CA LYS A 191 19.46 20.93 -10.93
C LYS A 191 18.90 19.69 -11.60
N LYS A 192 19.11 19.50 -12.91
CA LYS A 192 18.70 18.28 -13.61
C LYS A 192 19.51 17.07 -13.14
N LEU A 193 20.83 17.17 -13.01
CA LEU A 193 21.66 16.07 -12.50
C LEU A 193 21.32 15.74 -11.03
N ILE A 194 21.13 16.77 -10.20
CA ILE A 194 20.68 16.62 -8.81
C ILE A 194 19.26 16.05 -8.77
N ASN A 195 18.33 16.49 -9.62
CA ASN A 195 16.96 15.97 -9.70
C ASN A 195 16.87 14.58 -10.34
N ASP A 196 17.78 14.20 -11.22
CA ASP A 196 17.85 12.87 -11.85
C ASP A 196 18.49 11.88 -10.87
N THR A 197 19.48 12.34 -10.08
CA THR A 197 20.05 11.57 -8.97
C THR A 197 19.05 11.44 -7.83
N ILE A 198 18.34 12.52 -7.49
CA ILE A 198 17.18 12.48 -6.58
C ILE A 198 16.11 11.57 -7.17
N LYS A 199 15.72 11.63 -8.44
CA LYS A 199 14.73 10.70 -9.04
C LYS A 199 15.19 9.24 -9.07
N MET A 200 16.49 8.97 -9.19
CA MET A 200 17.05 7.62 -9.06
C MET A 200 16.98 7.11 -7.61
N LEU A 201 17.13 7.99 -6.61
CA LEU A 201 17.07 7.67 -5.18
C LEU A 201 15.65 7.78 -4.59
N ASP A 202 14.81 8.61 -5.19
CA ASP A 202 13.41 8.95 -4.91
C ASP A 202 12.47 8.17 -5.83
N GLY A 203 12.93 7.02 -6.34
CA GLY A 203 12.06 5.90 -6.71
C GLY A 203 11.36 5.33 -5.47
N SER A 204 10.77 6.21 -4.65
CA SER A 204 10.17 6.01 -3.33
C SER A 204 8.84 5.25 -3.37
N THR A 205 8.46 4.78 -4.55
CA THR A 205 7.46 3.74 -4.72
C THR A 205 8.15 2.38 -4.69
N GLU A 206 7.96 1.70 -3.57
CA GLU A 206 8.20 0.27 -3.46
C GLU A 206 7.14 -0.44 -4.30
N LEU A 207 7.59 -1.40 -5.09
CA LEU A 207 6.77 -2.10 -6.08
C LEU A 207 6.71 -3.57 -5.71
N TYR A 208 5.49 -4.11 -5.77
CA TYR A 208 5.17 -5.46 -5.34
C TYR A 208 4.76 -6.30 -6.55
N PRO A 209 5.38 -7.47 -6.77
CA PRO A 209 5.05 -8.30 -7.91
C PRO A 209 3.61 -8.83 -7.81
N VAL A 210 2.83 -8.66 -8.87
CA VAL A 210 1.45 -9.13 -8.96
C VAL A 210 1.30 -10.06 -10.17
N ASN A 211 0.63 -11.20 -10.05
CA ASN A 211 0.27 -12.02 -11.20
C ASN A 211 -1.21 -11.80 -11.55
N GLN A 212 -1.48 -11.48 -12.82
CA GLN A 212 -2.80 -11.38 -13.39
C GLN A 212 -2.87 -12.28 -14.61
N ASP A 213 -3.78 -13.25 -14.59
CA ASP A 213 -4.03 -14.19 -15.70
C ASP A 213 -2.76 -14.90 -16.23
N GLY A 214 -1.84 -15.25 -15.32
CA GLY A 214 -0.61 -15.98 -15.65
C GLY A 214 0.57 -15.08 -16.01
N LYS A 215 0.42 -13.75 -16.00
CA LYS A 215 1.51 -12.80 -16.24
C LYS A 215 1.80 -11.97 -15.00
N TYR A 216 3.08 -11.71 -14.75
CA TYR A 216 3.55 -10.85 -13.69
C TYR A 216 3.71 -9.40 -14.15
N GLY A 217 3.25 -8.49 -13.29
CA GLY A 217 3.46 -7.05 -13.31
C GLY A 217 3.82 -6.56 -11.91
N TYR A 218 3.62 -5.27 -11.63
CA TYR A 218 3.88 -4.70 -10.30
C TYR A 218 2.83 -3.67 -9.90
N ILE A 219 2.48 -3.66 -8.62
CA ILE A 219 1.62 -2.66 -7.96
C ILE A 219 2.43 -1.79 -6.99
N ASP A 220 1.95 -0.59 -6.71
CA ASP A 220 2.43 0.23 -5.58
C ASP A 220 1.76 -0.19 -4.26
N LYS A 221 2.14 0.45 -3.14
CA LYS A 221 1.56 0.20 -1.81
C LYS A 221 0.07 0.53 -1.70
N GLN A 222 -0.51 1.23 -2.68
CA GLN A 222 -1.94 1.51 -2.76
C GLN A 222 -2.69 0.47 -3.59
N GLY A 223 -1.99 -0.47 -4.23
CA GLY A 223 -2.58 -1.50 -5.09
C GLY A 223 -2.68 -1.08 -6.55
N LYS A 224 -2.16 0.10 -6.93
CA LYS A 224 -2.23 0.59 -8.30
C LYS A 224 -1.18 -0.11 -9.15
N ILE A 225 -1.62 -0.73 -10.25
CA ILE A 225 -0.74 -1.32 -11.26
C ILE A 225 0.18 -0.22 -11.82
N THR A 226 1.48 -0.33 -11.50
CA THR A 226 2.54 0.57 -11.96
C THR A 226 3.29 -0.03 -13.16
N ILE A 227 3.48 -1.35 -13.16
CA ILE A 227 4.03 -2.08 -14.31
C ILE A 227 2.97 -3.09 -14.72
N LYS A 228 2.44 -2.93 -15.94
CA LYS A 228 1.38 -3.82 -16.44
C LYS A 228 1.87 -5.28 -16.48
N PRO A 229 1.02 -6.25 -16.10
CA PRO A 229 1.30 -7.68 -16.24
C PRO A 229 1.75 -8.04 -17.66
N GLN A 230 2.99 -8.51 -17.79
CA GLN A 230 3.59 -8.83 -19.09
C GLN A 230 4.71 -9.88 -19.03
N PHE A 231 5.23 -10.20 -17.84
CA PHE A 231 6.33 -11.15 -17.66
C PHE A 231 5.81 -12.54 -17.30
N GLU A 232 6.52 -13.61 -17.62
CA GLU A 232 6.11 -14.96 -17.17
C GLU A 232 6.39 -15.17 -15.68
N TRP A 233 7.34 -14.42 -15.15
CA TRP A 233 7.73 -14.40 -13.74
C TRP A 233 8.43 -13.09 -13.45
N ALA A 234 8.23 -12.55 -12.24
CA ALA A 234 8.89 -11.34 -11.79
C ALA A 234 9.24 -11.46 -10.30
N GLY A 235 10.47 -11.11 -9.94
CA GLY A 235 10.98 -11.12 -8.57
C GLY A 235 10.81 -9.77 -7.87
N ASP A 236 11.23 -9.69 -6.61
CA ASP A 236 11.21 -8.45 -5.83
C ASP A 236 12.26 -7.46 -6.33
N PHE A 237 11.97 -6.16 -6.17
CA PHE A 237 12.97 -5.12 -6.45
C PHE A 237 14.04 -5.10 -5.36
N SER A 238 15.30 -5.22 -5.76
CA SER A 238 16.48 -5.03 -4.92
C SER A 238 17.47 -4.10 -5.63
N GLU A 239 18.00 -3.12 -4.91
CA GLU A 239 18.92 -2.10 -5.46
C GLU A 239 18.39 -1.39 -6.72
N GLY A 240 17.07 -1.26 -6.85
CA GLY A 240 16.40 -0.62 -7.99
C GLY A 240 16.10 -1.52 -9.19
N PHE A 241 16.47 -2.81 -9.11
CA PHE A 241 16.28 -3.78 -10.19
C PHE A 241 15.48 -4.98 -9.73
N ALA A 242 14.71 -5.59 -10.65
CA ALA A 242 14.01 -6.84 -10.40
C ALA A 242 14.32 -7.85 -11.51
N GLY A 243 14.56 -9.09 -11.12
CA GLY A 243 14.70 -10.20 -12.06
C GLY A 243 13.36 -10.52 -12.72
N VAL A 244 13.35 -10.68 -14.04
CA VAL A 244 12.14 -11.07 -14.80
C VAL A 244 12.43 -12.22 -15.75
N LYS A 245 11.42 -13.06 -15.97
CA LYS A 245 11.45 -14.14 -16.96
C LYS A 245 10.65 -13.72 -18.19
N THR A 246 11.24 -13.88 -19.37
CA THR A 246 10.58 -13.70 -20.67
C THR A 246 10.85 -14.90 -21.57
N GLY A 247 9.90 -15.27 -22.43
CA GLY A 247 10.01 -16.36 -23.40
C GLY A 247 9.13 -17.58 -23.06
N THR A 248 8.97 -18.51 -23.99
CA THR A 248 8.09 -19.68 -23.85
C THR A 248 8.59 -20.68 -22.81
N ASP A 249 7.69 -21.43 -22.17
CA ASP A 249 7.99 -22.41 -21.10
C ASP A 249 9.03 -23.47 -21.44
N LYS A 250 9.30 -23.70 -22.73
CA LYS A 250 10.30 -24.68 -23.18
C LYS A 250 11.76 -24.24 -22.96
N ASN A 251 12.04 -22.94 -22.83
CA ASN A 251 13.39 -22.43 -22.54
C ASN A 251 13.33 -21.04 -21.90
N PRO A 252 13.03 -20.94 -20.58
CA PRO A 252 12.88 -19.67 -19.91
C PRO A 252 14.21 -18.92 -19.85
N LYS A 253 14.21 -17.63 -20.17
CA LYS A 253 15.38 -16.77 -20.00
C LYS A 253 15.06 -15.61 -19.06
N TYR A 254 16.03 -15.33 -18.20
CA TYR A 254 15.94 -14.33 -17.15
C TYR A 254 16.81 -13.12 -17.50
N GLY A 255 16.29 -11.94 -17.19
CA GLY A 255 16.94 -10.64 -17.30
C GLY A 255 16.52 -9.73 -16.14
N PHE A 256 16.73 -8.43 -16.28
CA PHE A 256 16.36 -7.45 -15.25
C PHE A 256 15.62 -6.25 -15.82
N ILE A 257 14.70 -5.72 -15.02
CA ILE A 257 13.98 -4.48 -15.28
C ILE A 257 14.30 -3.43 -14.22
N ASN A 258 14.10 -2.15 -14.56
CA ASN A 258 14.05 -1.07 -13.58
C ASN A 258 12.62 -0.83 -13.07
N LYS A 259 12.45 0.10 -12.12
CA LYS A 259 11.13 0.46 -11.54
C LYS A 259 10.11 1.06 -12.53
N LYS A 260 10.52 1.40 -13.75
CA LYS A 260 9.60 1.82 -14.82
C LYS A 260 9.09 0.62 -15.65
N GLY A 261 9.59 -0.59 -15.37
CA GLY A 261 9.30 -1.79 -16.16
C GLY A 261 10.16 -1.92 -17.41
N GLU A 262 11.16 -1.06 -17.61
CA GLU A 262 12.05 -1.12 -18.77
C GLU A 262 13.09 -2.22 -18.57
N ILE A 263 13.27 -3.09 -19.57
CA ILE A 263 14.32 -4.12 -19.57
C ILE A 263 15.68 -3.43 -19.67
N VAL A 264 16.44 -3.46 -18.57
CA VAL A 264 17.81 -2.89 -18.49
C VAL A 264 18.90 -3.93 -18.75
N ILE A 265 18.62 -5.20 -18.44
CA ILE A 265 19.51 -6.33 -18.75
C ILE A 265 18.67 -7.34 -19.51
N LYS A 266 19.02 -7.53 -20.79
CA LYS A 266 18.25 -8.38 -21.70
C LYS A 266 18.20 -9.82 -21.18
N PRO A 267 17.03 -10.47 -21.22
CA PRO A 267 16.88 -11.87 -20.83
C PRO A 267 17.81 -12.79 -21.62
N ALA A 268 18.77 -13.41 -20.93
CA ALA A 268 19.79 -14.27 -21.52
C ALA A 268 20.25 -15.40 -20.57
N TYR A 269 19.92 -15.29 -19.29
CA TYR A 269 20.38 -16.19 -18.24
C TYR A 269 19.38 -17.31 -17.99
N ASP A 270 19.85 -18.47 -17.54
CA ASP A 270 19.00 -19.61 -17.15
C ASP A 270 18.31 -19.35 -15.81
N TYR A 271 18.91 -18.51 -14.96
CA TYR A 271 18.36 -18.07 -13.69
C TYR A 271 19.10 -16.81 -13.20
N VAL A 272 18.44 -15.98 -12.40
CA VAL A 272 19.04 -14.80 -11.77
C VAL A 272 18.61 -14.68 -10.31
N MET A 273 19.52 -14.20 -9.44
CA MET A 273 19.21 -13.76 -8.09
C MET A 273 19.13 -12.23 -8.02
N ASN A 274 18.59 -11.70 -6.92
CA ASN A 274 18.50 -10.26 -6.69
C ASN A 274 19.90 -9.62 -6.66
N PHE A 275 19.98 -8.36 -7.11
CA PHE A 275 21.18 -7.55 -6.90
C PHE A 275 21.44 -7.36 -5.41
N SER A 276 22.68 -7.61 -5.00
CA SER A 276 23.17 -7.38 -3.65
C SER A 276 24.61 -6.88 -3.70
N GLU A 277 24.83 -5.75 -3.06
CA GLU A 277 26.10 -5.02 -3.01
C GLU A 277 26.75 -4.74 -4.38
N GLY A 278 25.93 -4.45 -5.39
CA GLY A 278 26.38 -4.12 -6.75
C GLY A 278 26.55 -5.29 -7.70
N LEU A 279 26.29 -6.52 -7.25
CA LEU A 279 26.40 -7.72 -8.08
C LEU A 279 25.14 -8.59 -7.97
N ALA A 280 24.77 -9.26 -9.06
CA ALA A 280 23.74 -10.28 -9.06
C ALA A 280 24.33 -11.63 -9.47
N ALA A 281 24.03 -12.69 -8.72
CA ALA A 281 24.40 -14.05 -9.11
C ALA A 281 23.50 -14.49 -10.28
N VAL A 282 24.10 -14.99 -11.35
CA VAL A 282 23.39 -15.45 -12.55
C VAL A 282 23.88 -16.81 -13.00
N LYS A 283 22.94 -17.62 -13.50
CA LYS A 283 23.23 -18.93 -14.05
C LYS A 283 23.23 -18.87 -15.57
N LEU A 284 24.30 -19.36 -16.19
CA LEU A 284 24.43 -19.46 -17.64
C LEU A 284 25.07 -20.80 -18.00
N ASN A 285 24.43 -21.55 -18.88
CA ASN A 285 24.87 -22.88 -19.31
C ASN A 285 25.12 -23.82 -18.13
N GLY A 286 24.24 -23.76 -17.12
CA GLY A 286 24.31 -24.63 -15.96
C GLY A 286 25.28 -24.19 -14.85
N LYS A 287 26.09 -23.15 -15.05
CA LYS A 287 27.08 -22.65 -14.07
C LYS A 287 26.75 -21.25 -13.59
N TRP A 288 27.07 -20.95 -12.34
CA TRP A 288 26.87 -19.64 -11.74
C TRP A 288 28.09 -18.75 -11.90
N GLY A 289 27.83 -17.46 -12.13
CA GLY A 289 28.77 -16.35 -12.08
C GLY A 289 28.05 -15.09 -11.59
N PHE A 290 28.65 -13.92 -11.76
CA PHE A 290 28.11 -12.67 -11.23
C PHE A 290 28.19 -11.55 -12.26
N ILE A 291 27.12 -10.76 -12.35
CA ILE A 291 27.03 -9.60 -13.23
C ILE A 291 26.93 -8.30 -12.44
N ASP A 292 27.43 -7.22 -13.04
CA ASP A 292 27.24 -5.86 -12.55
C ASP A 292 25.90 -5.25 -13.03
N TYR A 293 25.62 -4.01 -12.63
CA TYR A 293 24.41 -3.27 -13.05
C TYR A 293 24.30 -3.06 -14.56
N THR A 294 25.39 -3.19 -15.32
CA THR A 294 25.38 -3.09 -16.79
C THR A 294 25.04 -4.43 -17.46
N GLY A 295 24.95 -5.50 -16.67
CA GLY A 295 24.73 -6.86 -17.15
C GLY A 295 26.00 -7.55 -17.65
N LYS A 296 27.18 -6.96 -17.44
CA LYS A 296 28.46 -7.58 -17.80
C LYS A 296 28.89 -8.54 -16.70
N LEU A 297 29.46 -9.69 -17.10
CA LEU A 297 30.03 -10.66 -16.17
C LEU A 297 31.25 -10.03 -15.46
N ALA A 298 31.07 -9.66 -14.19
CA ALA A 298 32.14 -9.26 -13.29
C ALA A 298 32.95 -10.49 -12.83
N ILE A 299 32.26 -11.63 -12.67
CA ILE A 299 32.87 -12.92 -12.34
C ILE A 299 32.32 -13.96 -13.31
N ALA A 300 33.21 -14.60 -14.07
CA ALA A 300 32.83 -15.59 -15.08
C ALA A 300 32.05 -16.77 -14.47
N THR A 301 31.11 -17.33 -15.25
CA THR A 301 30.30 -18.47 -14.84
C THR A 301 31.16 -19.73 -14.71
N GLN A 302 31.39 -20.19 -13.49
CA GLN A 302 32.29 -21.31 -13.18
C GLN A 302 31.84 -22.17 -11.99
N PHE A 303 30.93 -21.65 -11.15
CA PHE A 303 30.49 -22.31 -9.90
C PHE A 303 29.28 -23.22 -10.15
N ASN A 304 29.08 -24.27 -9.35
CA ASN A 304 27.86 -25.09 -9.47
C ASN A 304 26.65 -24.46 -8.78
N SER A 305 26.91 -23.75 -7.68
CA SER A 305 25.96 -22.94 -6.91
C SER A 305 26.66 -21.69 -6.39
N ALA A 306 25.89 -20.64 -6.15
CA ALA A 306 26.36 -19.38 -5.60
C ALA A 306 25.26 -18.73 -4.76
N PHE A 307 25.66 -18.08 -3.68
CA PHE A 307 24.83 -17.16 -2.92
C PHE A 307 25.01 -15.71 -3.42
N SER A 308 24.12 -14.82 -2.98
CA SER A 308 24.30 -13.38 -3.17
C SER A 308 25.50 -12.86 -2.36
N PHE A 309 26.04 -11.70 -2.74
CA PHE A 309 27.05 -11.07 -1.90
C PHE A 309 26.44 -10.51 -0.62
N SER A 310 27.06 -10.79 0.53
CA SER A 310 26.75 -10.19 1.82
C SER A 310 28.04 -9.91 2.59
N GLU A 311 28.14 -8.70 3.13
CA GLU A 311 29.32 -8.15 3.80
C GLU A 311 30.63 -8.28 3.01
N GLY A 312 30.55 -8.19 1.69
CA GLY A 312 31.67 -8.27 0.75
C GLY A 312 32.07 -9.67 0.30
N LEU A 313 31.39 -10.74 0.76
CA LEU A 313 31.68 -12.12 0.37
C LEU A 313 30.43 -12.84 -0.16
N ALA A 314 30.63 -13.82 -1.05
CA ALA A 314 29.57 -14.71 -1.52
C ALA A 314 30.01 -16.17 -1.33
N GLY A 315 29.11 -17.00 -0.80
CA GLY A 315 29.35 -18.44 -0.70
C GLY A 315 29.24 -19.09 -2.07
N VAL A 316 30.21 -19.93 -2.44
CA VAL A 316 30.23 -20.65 -3.72
C VAL A 316 30.74 -22.06 -3.54
N ASP A 317 30.29 -22.97 -4.41
CA ASP A 317 30.82 -24.32 -4.48
C ASP A 317 31.48 -24.60 -5.84
N VAL A 318 32.62 -25.30 -5.78
CA VAL A 318 33.36 -25.82 -6.95
C VAL A 318 33.67 -27.30 -6.70
N GLY A 319 33.16 -28.17 -7.56
CA GLY A 319 33.42 -29.61 -7.45
C GLY A 319 32.53 -30.47 -8.35
N GLU A 320 32.96 -31.71 -8.57
CA GLU A 320 32.18 -32.74 -9.28
C GLU A 320 31.88 -33.90 -8.31
N GLY A 321 30.63 -34.37 -8.27
CA GLY A 321 30.23 -35.50 -7.43
C GLY A 321 29.10 -35.19 -6.44
N LYS A 322 28.72 -36.20 -5.64
CA LYS A 322 27.53 -36.14 -4.76
C LYS A 322 27.69 -35.25 -3.52
N ARG A 323 28.90 -34.80 -3.19
CA ARG A 323 29.22 -33.99 -2.00
C ARG A 323 30.16 -32.85 -2.39
N VAL A 324 29.59 -31.74 -2.81
CA VAL A 324 30.33 -30.49 -3.06
C VAL A 324 30.60 -29.78 -1.74
N LYS A 325 31.74 -29.09 -1.65
CA LYS A 325 32.09 -28.28 -0.49
C LYS A 325 31.95 -26.80 -0.82
N TRP A 326 31.54 -26.02 0.17
CA TRP A 326 31.35 -24.58 0.08
C TRP A 326 32.58 -23.83 0.58
N GLY A 327 32.90 -22.75 -0.13
CA GLY A 327 33.88 -21.73 0.22
C GLY A 327 33.30 -20.33 -0.02
N PHE A 328 34.13 -19.30 0.06
CA PHE A 328 33.71 -17.92 -0.14
C PHE A 328 34.66 -17.15 -1.04
N ILE A 329 34.08 -16.34 -1.92
CA ILE A 329 34.79 -15.44 -2.83
C ILE A 329 34.52 -13.98 -2.47
N ASP A 330 35.47 -13.10 -2.82
CA ASP A 330 35.25 -11.65 -2.83
C ASP A 330 34.65 -11.17 -4.16
N LYS A 331 34.37 -9.87 -4.25
CA LYS A 331 33.79 -9.23 -5.45
C LYS A 331 34.68 -9.27 -6.70
N SER A 332 35.96 -9.61 -6.56
CA SER A 332 36.84 -9.86 -7.71
C SER A 332 36.77 -11.31 -8.20
N GLY A 333 36.05 -12.17 -7.50
CA GLY A 333 35.99 -13.61 -7.75
C GLY A 333 37.14 -14.39 -7.10
N LYS A 334 37.97 -13.73 -6.29
CA LYS A 334 39.09 -14.40 -5.61
C LYS A 334 38.56 -15.21 -4.43
N MET A 335 38.98 -16.46 -4.35
CA MET A 335 38.67 -17.34 -3.22
C MET A 335 39.36 -16.83 -1.94
N ILE A 336 38.56 -16.37 -0.97
CA ILE A 336 39.02 -15.95 0.36
C ILE A 336 39.03 -17.15 1.30
N ILE A 337 37.98 -17.96 1.24
CA ILE A 337 37.83 -19.15 2.08
C ILE A 337 37.69 -20.33 1.15
N LYS A 338 38.68 -21.23 1.17
CA LYS A 338 38.67 -22.40 0.28
C LYS A 338 37.49 -23.32 0.58
N PRO A 339 36.92 -23.97 -0.44
CA PRO A 339 35.87 -24.98 -0.28
C PRO A 339 36.25 -26.07 0.72
N GLN A 340 35.54 -26.13 1.84
CA GLN A 340 35.80 -27.13 2.89
C GLN A 340 34.58 -27.46 3.77
N TYR A 341 33.53 -26.65 3.72
CA TYR A 341 32.33 -26.82 4.55
C TYR A 341 31.23 -27.54 3.77
N ASP A 342 30.42 -28.33 4.47
CA ASP A 342 29.29 -29.05 3.84
C ASP A 342 28.13 -28.10 3.53
N GLU A 343 27.93 -27.10 4.39
CA GLU A 343 26.93 -26.04 4.21
C GLU A 343 27.49 -24.72 4.76
N VAL A 344 27.02 -23.60 4.18
CA VAL A 344 27.34 -22.25 4.62
C VAL A 344 26.12 -21.34 4.51
N THR A 345 26.11 -20.24 5.24
CA THR A 345 25.13 -19.14 5.07
C THR A 345 25.82 -17.87 4.59
N ASP A 346 25.03 -16.87 4.24
CA ASP A 346 25.51 -15.50 4.07
C ASP A 346 26.10 -14.96 5.38
N PHE A 347 26.99 -13.97 5.25
CA PHE A 347 27.53 -13.24 6.40
C PHE A 347 26.49 -12.27 6.94
N PHE A 348 26.28 -12.32 8.26
CA PHE A 348 25.51 -11.35 9.02
C PHE A 348 26.25 -10.98 10.30
N GLU A 349 26.38 -9.70 10.57
CA GLU A 349 27.10 -9.14 11.71
C GLU A 349 28.57 -9.64 11.81
N GLY A 350 29.21 -9.83 10.65
CA GLY A 350 30.61 -10.28 10.55
C GLY A 350 30.81 -11.79 10.63
N LEU A 351 29.75 -12.59 10.80
CA LEU A 351 29.82 -14.05 10.96
C LEU A 351 28.93 -14.79 9.96
N ALA A 352 29.38 -15.95 9.50
CA ALA A 352 28.59 -16.90 8.71
C ALA A 352 28.50 -18.24 9.44
N VAL A 353 27.34 -18.90 9.33
CA VAL A 353 27.17 -20.26 9.84
C VAL A 353 27.90 -21.22 8.89
N ILE A 354 28.59 -22.21 9.46
CA ILE A 354 29.22 -23.30 8.74
C ILE A 354 28.74 -24.64 9.29
N ALA A 355 28.59 -25.63 8.42
CA ALA A 355 28.32 -27.02 8.81
C ALA A 355 29.47 -27.94 8.41
N VAL A 356 29.76 -28.92 9.28
CA VAL A 356 30.70 -30.02 9.01
C VAL A 356 30.03 -31.34 9.38
N GLY A 357 30.01 -32.27 8.43
CA GLY A 357 29.46 -33.61 8.59
C GLY A 357 28.27 -33.90 7.67
N ASP A 358 27.73 -35.11 7.79
CA ASP A 358 26.63 -35.58 6.93
C ASP A 358 25.28 -35.11 7.47
N PHE A 359 24.30 -35.00 6.57
CA PHE A 359 22.90 -34.68 6.90
C PHE A 359 22.41 -35.48 8.13
N GLY A 360 21.89 -34.78 9.14
CA GLY A 360 21.43 -35.35 10.41
C GLY A 360 22.52 -35.59 11.47
N THR A 361 23.80 -35.54 11.08
CA THR A 361 24.96 -35.59 12.00
C THR A 361 25.82 -34.33 11.97
N ALA A 362 25.56 -33.45 11.00
CA ALA A 362 26.29 -32.21 10.80
C ALA A 362 26.27 -31.36 12.07
N LYS A 363 27.44 -30.80 12.39
CA LYS A 363 27.59 -29.87 13.49
C LYS A 363 27.78 -28.47 12.92
N TYR A 364 27.10 -27.52 13.54
CA TYR A 364 27.09 -26.13 13.12
C TYR A 364 27.97 -25.27 14.02
N GLY A 365 28.69 -24.35 13.40
CA GLY A 365 29.58 -23.38 14.03
C GLY A 365 29.61 -22.09 13.21
N TYR A 366 30.57 -21.21 13.51
CA TYR A 366 30.64 -19.88 12.89
C TYR A 366 32.06 -19.52 12.51
N ILE A 367 32.19 -18.86 11.35
CA ILE A 367 33.43 -18.29 10.85
C ILE A 367 33.30 -16.78 10.68
N ASP A 368 34.42 -16.07 10.80
CA ASP A 368 34.51 -14.68 10.38
C ASP A 368 34.83 -14.54 8.88
N ARG A 369 34.80 -13.30 8.38
CA ARG A 369 35.09 -12.97 6.97
C ARG A 369 36.51 -13.31 6.51
N THR A 370 37.42 -13.64 7.42
CA THR A 370 38.77 -14.13 7.08
C THR A 370 38.83 -15.64 6.93
N GLY A 371 37.73 -16.34 7.28
CA GLY A 371 37.66 -17.80 7.35
C GLY A 371 38.12 -18.37 8.68
N LYS A 372 38.40 -17.53 9.68
CA LYS A 372 38.77 -18.01 11.01
C LYS A 372 37.52 -18.52 11.70
N VAL A 373 37.58 -19.76 12.18
CA VAL A 373 36.53 -20.35 13.03
C VAL A 373 36.49 -19.59 14.35
N VAL A 374 35.39 -18.86 14.58
CA VAL A 374 35.13 -18.11 15.82
C VAL A 374 34.45 -19.02 16.84
N ILE A 375 33.48 -19.81 16.38
CA ILE A 375 32.76 -20.77 17.20
C ILE A 375 32.87 -22.13 16.51
N LYS A 376 33.46 -23.10 17.19
CA LYS A 376 33.71 -24.42 16.62
C LYS A 376 32.38 -25.12 16.32
N PRO A 377 32.28 -25.87 15.20
CA PRO A 377 31.14 -26.72 14.92
C PRO A 377 30.82 -27.67 16.08
N GLN A 378 29.68 -27.46 16.75
CA GLN A 378 29.28 -28.24 17.92
C GLN A 378 27.76 -28.36 18.08
N PHE A 379 27.00 -27.39 17.56
CA PHE A 379 25.54 -27.34 17.69
C PHE A 379 24.86 -28.26 16.68
N SER A 380 23.67 -28.77 17.01
CA SER A 380 22.86 -29.55 16.06
C SER A 380 22.07 -28.66 15.09
N CYS A 381 21.92 -27.38 15.41
CA CYS A 381 21.34 -26.35 14.56
C CYS A 381 21.88 -24.98 14.98
N ALA A 382 22.03 -24.05 14.02
CA ALA A 382 22.49 -22.69 14.25
C ALA A 382 21.81 -21.74 13.26
N SER A 383 21.42 -20.56 13.73
CA SER A 383 20.87 -19.47 12.90
C SER A 383 21.92 -18.38 12.68
N THR A 384 21.70 -17.52 11.69
CA THR A 384 22.51 -16.31 11.46
C THR A 384 22.37 -15.35 12.64
N PHE A 385 23.40 -14.54 12.88
CA PHE A 385 23.32 -13.50 13.90
C PHE A 385 22.31 -12.42 13.51
N SER A 386 21.52 -11.99 14.50
CA SER A 386 20.58 -10.88 14.36
C SER A 386 20.52 -10.11 15.68
N GLU A 387 20.81 -8.83 15.59
CA GLU A 387 20.92 -7.90 16.71
C GLU A 387 21.86 -8.34 17.84
N GLY A 388 22.99 -8.95 17.48
CA GLY A 388 24.05 -9.39 18.38
C GLY A 388 23.86 -10.79 18.97
N LEU A 389 22.78 -11.49 18.65
CA LEU A 389 22.48 -12.83 19.16
C LEU A 389 22.16 -13.82 18.02
N ALA A 390 22.48 -15.09 18.23
CA ALA A 390 22.09 -16.17 17.33
C ALA A 390 21.43 -17.29 18.13
N SER A 391 20.34 -17.85 17.60
CA SER A 391 19.76 -19.07 18.12
C SER A 391 20.64 -20.27 17.74
N VAL A 392 20.91 -21.12 18.72
CA VAL A 392 21.60 -22.40 18.56
C VAL A 392 20.90 -23.49 19.35
N LYS A 393 20.96 -24.72 18.83
CA LYS A 393 20.41 -25.90 19.50
C LYS A 393 21.51 -26.76 20.13
N GLU A 394 21.39 -27.00 21.43
CA GLU A 394 22.23 -27.92 22.19
C GLU A 394 21.52 -29.27 22.36
N GLY A 395 22.27 -30.37 22.23
CA GLY A 395 21.72 -31.73 22.18
C GLY A 395 21.49 -32.24 20.75
N ASP A 396 20.69 -33.29 20.59
CA ASP A 396 20.34 -33.82 19.27
C ASP A 396 19.28 -32.93 18.57
N LEU A 397 19.10 -33.14 17.28
CA LEU A 397 18.24 -32.31 16.44
C LEU A 397 16.77 -32.32 16.89
N PHE A 398 16.29 -33.44 17.44
CA PHE A 398 14.88 -33.69 17.73
C PHE A 398 14.50 -33.39 19.18
N THR A 399 15.36 -33.70 20.16
CA THR A 399 15.07 -33.49 21.59
C THR A 399 15.87 -32.34 22.21
N GLY A 400 16.90 -31.86 21.51
CA GLY A 400 17.72 -30.72 21.94
C GLY A 400 16.91 -29.43 22.06
N LYS A 401 17.34 -28.57 22.99
CA LYS A 401 16.70 -27.29 23.28
C LYS A 401 17.48 -26.14 22.64
N CYS A 402 16.74 -25.13 22.22
CA CYS A 402 17.29 -23.90 21.68
C CYS A 402 17.57 -22.88 22.79
N GLY A 403 18.68 -22.17 22.62
CA GLY A 403 19.08 -21.01 23.41
C GLY A 403 19.75 -19.97 22.50
N PHE A 404 20.24 -18.88 23.09
CA PHE A 404 20.86 -17.79 22.35
C PHE A 404 22.28 -17.54 22.80
N ILE A 405 23.18 -17.45 21.84
CA ILE A 405 24.60 -17.14 22.04
C ILE A 405 24.95 -15.74 21.52
N ASP A 406 25.96 -15.13 22.14
CA ASP A 406 26.63 -13.95 21.59
C ASP A 406 27.65 -14.31 20.51
N ASN A 407 28.27 -13.29 19.90
CA ASN A 407 29.28 -13.44 18.85
C ASN A 407 30.59 -14.12 19.29
N THR A 408 30.76 -14.40 20.59
CA THR A 408 31.88 -15.18 21.13
C THR A 408 31.53 -16.65 21.30
N GLY A 409 30.24 -17.01 21.14
CA GLY A 409 29.70 -18.35 21.38
C GLY A 409 29.26 -18.60 22.81
N LYS A 410 29.21 -17.56 23.66
CA LYS A 410 28.74 -17.68 25.04
C LYS A 410 27.22 -17.56 25.08
N PHE A 411 26.56 -18.46 25.81
CA PHE A 411 25.12 -18.36 26.04
C PHE A 411 24.75 -17.10 26.82
N VAL A 412 23.94 -16.26 26.20
CA VAL A 412 23.24 -15.14 26.84
C VAL A 412 21.92 -15.65 27.43
N ILE A 413 21.22 -16.52 26.69
CA ILE A 413 20.02 -17.22 27.14
C ILE A 413 20.28 -18.71 27.01
N LYS A 414 20.24 -19.43 28.12
CA LYS A 414 20.57 -20.86 28.16
C LYS A 414 19.55 -21.69 27.34
N PRO A 415 19.97 -22.83 26.77
CA PRO A 415 19.07 -23.73 26.06
C PRO A 415 17.91 -24.20 26.95
N GLN A 416 16.68 -23.85 26.57
CA GLN A 416 15.47 -24.23 27.31
C GLN A 416 14.20 -24.31 26.44
N TYR A 417 14.22 -23.74 25.24
CA TYR A 417 13.03 -23.66 24.37
C TYR A 417 13.03 -24.81 23.35
N GLY A 418 11.84 -25.26 22.92
CA GLY A 418 11.74 -26.28 21.86
C GLY A 418 12.13 -25.71 20.50
N PHE A 419 11.67 -24.48 20.25
CA PHE A 419 11.90 -23.68 19.06
C PHE A 419 12.11 -22.22 19.43
N THR A 420 12.88 -21.52 18.61
CA THR A 420 13.10 -20.08 18.73
C THR A 420 13.20 -19.46 17.33
N GLY A 421 12.56 -18.32 17.12
CA GLY A 421 12.88 -17.39 16.03
C GLY A 421 14.20 -16.67 16.30
N ARG A 422 14.50 -15.66 15.47
CA ARG A 422 15.67 -14.78 15.68
C ARG A 422 15.23 -13.51 16.40
N PHE A 423 16.20 -12.78 16.94
CA PHE A 423 15.90 -11.45 17.46
C PHE A 423 15.62 -10.49 16.32
N SER A 424 14.48 -9.82 16.38
CA SER A 424 14.06 -8.76 15.48
C SER A 424 13.25 -7.74 16.26
N GLU A 425 13.60 -6.47 16.14
CA GLU A 425 13.05 -5.37 16.93
C GLU A 425 13.15 -5.60 18.45
N GLY A 426 14.26 -6.21 18.88
CA GLY A 426 14.53 -6.53 20.27
C GLY A 426 13.73 -7.68 20.87
N LEU A 427 12.91 -8.40 20.08
CA LEU A 427 12.11 -9.54 20.53
C LEU A 427 12.43 -10.80 19.72
N ALA A 428 12.29 -11.98 20.32
CA ALA A 428 12.36 -13.26 19.62
C ALA A 428 11.18 -14.15 20.03
N ALA A 429 10.53 -14.77 19.04
CA ALA A 429 9.51 -15.78 19.27
C ALA A 429 10.15 -17.03 19.88
N VAL A 430 9.59 -17.57 20.96
CA VAL A 430 10.09 -18.79 21.60
C VAL A 430 8.95 -19.70 22.04
N SER A 431 9.17 -21.01 21.92
CA SER A 431 8.19 -22.01 22.32
C SER A 431 8.48 -22.58 23.70
N THR A 432 7.42 -22.81 24.47
CA THR A 432 7.45 -23.45 25.79
C THR A 432 6.39 -24.55 25.86
N GLY A 433 6.64 -25.59 26.65
CA GLY A 433 5.78 -26.79 26.70
C GLY A 433 6.34 -27.95 25.87
N GLU A 434 5.59 -29.05 25.77
CA GLU A 434 6.00 -30.25 25.05
C GLU A 434 4.82 -30.86 24.27
N GLY A 435 5.05 -31.19 22.99
CA GLY A 435 4.03 -31.84 22.16
C GLY A 435 2.83 -30.92 21.89
N LEU A 436 1.63 -31.34 22.30
CA LEU A 436 0.38 -30.60 22.04
C LEU A 436 0.15 -29.41 22.98
N THR A 437 0.99 -29.24 24.00
CA THR A 437 0.91 -28.09 24.92
C THR A 437 1.94 -27.01 24.58
N GLU A 438 2.68 -27.18 23.48
CA GLU A 438 3.65 -26.20 23.03
C GLU A 438 2.95 -24.89 22.64
N LYS A 439 3.35 -23.80 23.29
CA LYS A 439 2.85 -22.46 23.04
C LYS A 439 3.99 -21.50 22.82
N PHE A 440 3.77 -20.56 21.90
CA PHE A 440 4.70 -19.51 21.54
C PHE A 440 4.39 -18.23 22.30
N GLY A 441 5.46 -17.58 22.77
CA GLY A 441 5.48 -16.23 23.31
C GLY A 441 6.70 -15.48 22.77
N TYR A 442 6.98 -14.29 23.30
CA TYR A 442 8.11 -13.48 22.90
C TYR A 442 8.94 -13.05 24.09
N ILE A 443 10.26 -13.20 23.96
CA ILE A 443 11.24 -12.79 24.97
C ILE A 443 12.06 -11.60 24.49
N ASP A 444 12.57 -10.82 25.43
CA ASP A 444 13.61 -9.82 25.17
C ASP A 444 15.02 -10.46 25.15
N LYS A 445 16.05 -9.64 24.92
CA LYS A 445 17.45 -10.09 24.87
C LYS A 445 18.02 -10.59 26.19
N LYS A 446 17.36 -10.35 27.31
CA LYS A 446 17.72 -10.92 28.62
C LYS A 446 17.09 -12.29 28.84
N GLY A 447 16.08 -12.63 28.05
CA GLY A 447 15.30 -13.85 28.16
C GLY A 447 14.00 -13.68 28.94
N ASP A 448 13.62 -12.45 29.28
CA ASP A 448 12.40 -12.14 30.00
C ASP A 448 11.22 -12.11 29.01
N PHE A 449 10.09 -12.75 29.37
CA PHE A 449 8.89 -12.73 28.54
C PHE A 449 8.27 -11.34 28.49
N VAL A 450 8.22 -10.76 27.29
CA VAL A 450 7.46 -9.54 27.00
C VAL A 450 6.02 -9.89 26.64
N ILE A 451 5.83 -10.99 25.89
CA ILE A 451 4.51 -11.55 25.59
C ILE A 451 4.54 -13.00 26.06
N LYS A 452 3.67 -13.34 27.02
CA LYS A 452 3.62 -14.68 27.59
C LYS A 452 3.22 -15.73 26.54
N PRO A 453 3.67 -16.99 26.68
CA PRO A 453 3.28 -18.06 25.77
C PRO A 453 1.75 -18.25 25.72
N GLN A 454 1.17 -18.05 24.54
CA GLN A 454 -0.28 -18.16 24.33
C GLN A 454 -0.67 -18.56 22.91
N PHE A 455 0.23 -18.39 21.94
CA PHE A 455 -0.02 -18.68 20.53
C PHE A 455 0.35 -20.12 20.19
N THR A 456 -0.30 -20.73 19.21
CA THR A 456 0.09 -22.03 18.65
C THR A 456 1.23 -21.91 17.66
N TRP A 457 1.39 -20.73 17.04
CA TRP A 457 2.53 -20.37 16.22
C TRP A 457 2.82 -18.87 16.26
N ALA A 458 4.08 -18.49 16.09
CA ALA A 458 4.52 -17.10 16.08
C ALA A 458 5.74 -16.90 15.16
N PHE A 459 5.71 -15.85 14.34
CA PHE A 459 6.83 -15.42 13.49
C PHE A 459 7.56 -14.21 14.09
N ASP A 460 8.71 -13.83 13.52
CA ASP A 460 9.48 -12.69 13.99
C ASP A 460 8.73 -11.36 13.77
N PHE A 461 8.97 -10.38 14.65
CA PHE A 461 8.49 -9.00 14.45
C PHE A 461 9.17 -8.36 13.25
N THR A 462 8.38 -7.69 12.42
CA THR A 462 8.84 -6.92 11.28
C THR A 462 7.96 -5.68 11.11
N GLU A 463 8.62 -4.53 11.06
CA GLU A 463 8.02 -3.21 11.08
C GLU A 463 6.93 -2.98 12.14
N GLY A 464 7.15 -3.50 13.35
CA GLY A 464 6.27 -3.35 14.51
C GLY A 464 5.18 -4.41 14.66
N LEU A 465 4.99 -5.31 13.69
CA LEU A 465 3.96 -6.36 13.73
C LEU A 465 4.54 -7.77 13.54
N ALA A 466 3.89 -8.76 14.14
CA ALA A 466 4.25 -10.17 13.98
C ALA A 466 3.02 -11.03 13.63
N PRO A 467 3.10 -11.90 12.61
CA PRO A 467 2.07 -12.88 12.35
C PRO A 467 2.02 -13.96 13.46
N VAL A 468 0.83 -14.24 13.97
CA VAL A 468 0.59 -15.26 15.01
C VAL A 468 -0.66 -16.08 14.73
N GLN A 469 -0.68 -17.29 15.29
CA GLN A 469 -1.82 -18.20 15.27
C GLN A 469 -2.31 -18.44 16.70
N HIS A 470 -3.61 -18.28 16.96
CA HIS A 470 -4.17 -18.45 18.30
C HIS A 470 -4.57 -19.91 18.61
N GLU A 471 -5.01 -20.65 17.59
CA GLU A 471 -5.52 -22.02 17.70
C GLU A 471 -4.79 -22.97 16.76
N ASP A 472 -4.74 -24.25 17.10
CA ASP A 472 -4.04 -25.24 16.28
C ASP A 472 -4.75 -25.33 14.92
N PHE A 473 -3.99 -25.17 13.84
CA PHE A 473 -4.54 -25.09 12.47
C PHE A 473 -5.51 -23.92 12.24
N GLY A 474 -5.53 -22.93 13.13
CA GLY A 474 -6.31 -21.71 13.00
C GLY A 474 -5.73 -20.74 11.96
N LEU A 475 -6.40 -19.60 11.79
CA LEU A 475 -5.96 -18.57 10.87
C LEU A 475 -4.91 -17.66 11.53
N TYR A 476 -4.00 -17.12 10.72
CA TYR A 476 -3.04 -16.11 11.10
C TYR A 476 -3.70 -14.74 11.20
N GLY A 477 -3.36 -14.03 12.26
CA GLY A 477 -3.58 -12.59 12.46
C GLY A 477 -2.24 -11.91 12.75
N PHE A 478 -2.27 -10.62 13.08
CA PHE A 478 -1.08 -9.86 13.43
C PHE A 478 -1.22 -9.19 14.79
N ILE A 479 -0.15 -9.23 15.57
CA ILE A 479 -0.05 -8.57 16.87
C ILE A 479 1.01 -7.46 16.86
N ASP A 480 0.83 -6.48 17.74
CA ASP A 480 1.86 -5.50 18.08
C ASP A 480 2.90 -6.06 19.05
N ARG A 481 3.97 -5.28 19.31
CA ARG A 481 5.05 -5.64 20.25
C ARG A 481 4.63 -5.76 21.72
N LYS A 482 3.40 -5.38 22.07
CA LYS A 482 2.80 -5.57 23.40
C LYS A 482 1.91 -6.81 23.45
N GLY A 483 1.66 -7.46 22.32
CA GLY A 483 0.82 -8.64 22.19
C GLY A 483 -0.66 -8.34 21.91
N HIS A 484 -1.03 -7.09 21.59
CA HIS A 484 -2.39 -6.77 21.19
C HIS A 484 -2.63 -7.14 19.73
N THR A 485 -3.77 -7.74 19.44
CA THR A 485 -4.21 -7.99 18.06
C THR A 485 -4.44 -6.67 17.33
N VAL A 486 -3.78 -6.49 16.19
CA VAL A 486 -3.94 -5.35 15.28
C VAL A 486 -4.74 -5.75 14.06
N ILE A 487 -4.54 -6.96 13.56
CA ILE A 487 -5.32 -7.55 12.46
C ILE A 487 -5.82 -8.92 12.93
N GLU A 488 -7.13 -9.10 12.94
CA GLU A 488 -7.78 -10.34 13.38
C GLU A 488 -7.37 -11.55 12.52
N SER A 489 -7.39 -12.73 13.14
CA SER A 489 -7.05 -13.99 12.50
C SER A 489 -8.00 -14.32 11.35
N GLN A 490 -7.48 -14.25 10.12
CA GLN A 490 -8.27 -14.48 8.91
C GLN A 490 -7.47 -15.07 7.73
N PHE A 491 -6.16 -15.24 7.87
CA PHE A 491 -5.29 -15.72 6.79
C PHE A 491 -4.85 -17.16 6.99
N ASN A 492 -4.83 -17.97 5.94
CA ASN A 492 -4.34 -19.35 6.01
C ASN A 492 -2.82 -19.40 6.21
N PHE A 493 -2.13 -18.40 5.65
CA PHE A 493 -0.70 -18.19 5.80
C PHE A 493 -0.42 -16.69 5.74
N SER A 494 0.56 -16.23 6.52
CA SER A 494 1.04 -14.86 6.47
C SER A 494 2.53 -14.77 6.73
N PHE A 495 3.20 -13.87 6.01
CA PHE A 495 4.58 -13.46 6.30
C PHE A 495 4.60 -12.13 7.07
N GLY A 496 5.77 -11.77 7.60
CA GLY A 496 6.02 -10.45 8.20
C GLY A 496 5.85 -9.30 7.20
N PHE A 497 5.71 -8.09 7.73
CA PHE A 497 5.67 -6.87 6.91
C PHE A 497 7.04 -6.57 6.33
N HIS A 498 7.06 -6.18 5.06
CA HIS A 498 8.25 -5.70 4.38
C HIS A 498 7.83 -4.56 3.46
N MET A 499 8.48 -3.40 3.61
CA MET A 499 8.19 -2.20 2.83
C MET A 499 6.75 -1.67 3.04
N GLY A 500 6.14 -2.01 4.18
CA GLY A 500 4.78 -1.58 4.54
C GLY A 500 3.64 -2.52 4.14
N LEU A 501 3.90 -3.60 3.39
CA LEU A 501 2.91 -4.64 3.09
C LEU A 501 3.34 -6.02 3.63
N ALA A 502 2.38 -6.88 3.93
CA ALA A 502 2.62 -8.28 4.24
C ALA A 502 1.96 -9.20 3.21
N ASN A 503 2.66 -10.29 2.86
CA ASN A 503 2.11 -11.35 2.03
C ASN A 503 1.16 -12.21 2.86
N VAL A 504 -0.08 -12.34 2.42
CA VAL A 504 -1.14 -13.11 3.06
C VAL A 504 -1.79 -14.08 2.08
N SER A 505 -2.45 -15.11 2.59
CA SER A 505 -3.30 -15.99 1.79
C SER A 505 -4.65 -16.24 2.45
N VAL A 506 -5.69 -16.42 1.65
CA VAL A 506 -7.03 -16.83 2.09
C VAL A 506 -7.58 -17.94 1.19
N GLY A 507 -8.66 -18.59 1.60
CA GLY A 507 -9.35 -19.61 0.80
C GLY A 507 -9.38 -20.99 1.44
N ILE A 508 -9.66 -22.03 0.66
CA ILE A 508 -9.72 -23.43 1.13
C ILE A 508 -8.56 -24.18 0.46
N TYR A 509 -8.00 -25.23 1.07
CA TYR A 509 -6.77 -25.94 0.69
C TYR A 509 -6.56 -26.30 -0.81
N LYS A 510 -7.60 -26.21 -1.65
CA LYS A 510 -7.53 -26.41 -3.12
C LYS A 510 -7.51 -25.13 -3.97
N ASN A 511 -7.77 -23.97 -3.37
CA ASN A 511 -7.90 -22.64 -4.00
C ASN A 511 -7.32 -21.56 -3.07
N PHE A 512 -6.03 -21.62 -2.74
CA PHE A 512 -5.38 -20.53 -2.01
C PHE A 512 -5.26 -19.31 -2.92
N GLU A 513 -5.79 -18.19 -2.47
CA GLU A 513 -5.62 -16.89 -3.09
C GLU A 513 -4.57 -16.13 -2.25
N GLU A 514 -3.43 -15.79 -2.85
CA GLU A 514 -2.35 -15.03 -2.20
C GLU A 514 -2.51 -13.54 -2.52
N GLY A 515 -2.09 -12.65 -1.63
CA GLY A 515 -2.03 -11.22 -1.90
C GLY A 515 -1.39 -10.41 -0.79
N TYR A 516 -1.64 -9.10 -0.82
CA TYR A 516 -0.97 -8.12 0.03
C TYR A 516 -1.94 -7.44 0.98
N ILE A 517 -1.53 -7.27 2.23
CA ILE A 517 -2.25 -6.49 3.25
C ILE A 517 -1.39 -5.33 3.76
N ALA A 518 -2.02 -4.19 4.02
CA ALA A 518 -1.39 -3.06 4.71
C ALA A 518 -1.55 -3.16 6.23
N LYS A 519 -0.77 -2.38 6.99
CA LYS A 519 -0.75 -2.43 8.47
C LYS A 519 -2.06 -2.06 9.14
N ASP A 520 -2.93 -1.33 8.44
CA ASP A 520 -4.28 -0.98 8.88
C ASP A 520 -5.31 -2.10 8.64
N GLY A 521 -4.86 -3.26 8.15
CA GLY A 521 -5.73 -4.40 7.82
C GLY A 521 -6.38 -4.31 6.44
N ARG A 522 -6.13 -3.23 5.68
CA ARG A 522 -6.70 -3.06 4.34
C ARG A 522 -6.02 -3.99 3.33
N TYR A 523 -6.83 -4.75 2.60
CA TYR A 523 -6.38 -5.57 1.49
C TYR A 523 -5.94 -4.70 0.30
N ILE A 524 -4.78 -4.99 -0.29
CA ILE A 524 -4.13 -4.15 -1.32
C ILE A 524 -4.18 -4.77 -2.71
N GLY A 525 -4.16 -6.10 -2.83
CA GLY A 525 -4.31 -6.79 -4.12
C GLY A 525 -3.85 -8.25 -4.10
N TRP A 526 -4.38 -9.07 -5.01
CA TRP A 526 -4.02 -10.49 -5.12
C TRP A 526 -2.75 -10.68 -5.92
N ARG A 527 -1.87 -11.54 -5.42
CA ARG A 527 -0.70 -12.05 -6.12
C ARG A 527 -1.08 -12.96 -7.30
N ASN A 528 -2.30 -13.51 -7.35
CA ASN A 528 -2.86 -14.28 -8.49
C ASN A 528 -4.32 -13.85 -8.75
N ILE A 529 -4.53 -12.88 -9.64
CA ILE A 529 -5.87 -12.43 -10.07
C ILE A 529 -6.40 -13.40 -11.13
N ASN A 530 -7.56 -14.01 -10.87
CA ASN A 530 -8.33 -14.74 -11.89
C ASN A 530 -9.44 -13.81 -12.41
N SER A 531 -9.15 -13.04 -13.47
CA SER A 531 -10.08 -12.03 -13.98
C SER A 531 -11.37 -12.65 -14.52
N ALA A 532 -11.31 -13.90 -15.02
CA ALA A 532 -12.48 -14.64 -15.46
C ALA A 532 -13.44 -14.93 -14.31
N LYS A 533 -12.93 -15.34 -13.14
CA LYS A 533 -13.73 -15.56 -11.92
C LYS A 533 -14.33 -14.25 -11.40
N ALA A 534 -13.58 -13.15 -11.45
CA ALA A 534 -14.07 -11.83 -11.06
C ALA A 534 -15.28 -11.41 -11.93
N LYS A 535 -15.18 -11.58 -13.25
CA LYS A 535 -16.28 -11.31 -14.20
C LYS A 535 -17.52 -12.19 -13.95
N VAL A 536 -17.33 -13.44 -13.55
CA VAL A 536 -18.46 -14.32 -13.16
C VAL A 536 -19.19 -13.80 -11.92
N PHE A 537 -18.46 -13.35 -10.90
CA PHE A 537 -19.07 -12.75 -9.71
C PHE A 537 -19.76 -11.43 -10.02
N LEU A 538 -19.17 -10.59 -10.87
CA LEU A 538 -19.82 -9.38 -11.38
C LEU A 538 -21.15 -9.71 -12.05
N LYS A 539 -21.16 -10.66 -13.00
CA LYS A 539 -22.40 -11.04 -13.69
C LYS A 539 -23.45 -11.62 -12.73
N LYS A 540 -23.02 -12.41 -11.74
CA LYS A 540 -23.93 -12.91 -10.71
C LYS A 540 -24.49 -11.76 -9.85
N GLY A 541 -23.64 -10.81 -9.46
CA GLY A 541 -24.03 -9.64 -8.70
C GLY A 541 -25.05 -8.77 -9.42
N SER A 542 -24.85 -8.50 -10.72
CA SER A 542 -25.79 -7.72 -11.52
C SER A 542 -27.17 -8.39 -11.61
N VAL A 543 -27.21 -9.72 -11.83
CA VAL A 543 -28.47 -10.48 -11.87
C VAL A 543 -29.17 -10.49 -10.50
N LEU A 544 -28.41 -10.56 -9.41
CA LEU A 544 -29.01 -10.49 -8.07
C LEU A 544 -29.60 -9.10 -7.78
N TYR A 545 -28.95 -8.03 -8.25
CA TYR A 545 -29.48 -6.67 -8.18
C TYR A 545 -30.79 -6.55 -8.95
N GLU A 546 -30.84 -7.01 -10.22
CA GLU A 546 -32.05 -7.00 -11.05
C GLU A 546 -33.22 -7.78 -10.41
N ASN A 547 -32.93 -8.79 -9.58
CA ASN A 547 -33.94 -9.56 -8.84
C ASN A 547 -34.30 -8.95 -7.47
N GLY A 548 -33.89 -7.72 -7.17
CA GLY A 548 -34.17 -7.03 -5.90
C GLY A 548 -33.39 -7.56 -4.69
N LYS A 549 -32.43 -8.48 -4.89
CA LYS A 549 -31.66 -9.11 -3.81
C LYS A 549 -30.40 -8.31 -3.47
N TYR A 550 -30.58 -7.06 -3.05
CA TYR A 550 -29.51 -6.07 -2.94
C TYR A 550 -28.34 -6.48 -2.02
N LYS A 551 -28.63 -7.08 -0.85
CA LYS A 551 -27.57 -7.54 0.08
C LYS A 551 -26.71 -8.67 -0.52
N GLU A 552 -27.35 -9.65 -1.17
CA GLU A 552 -26.64 -10.76 -1.83
C GLU A 552 -25.85 -10.28 -3.06
N ALA A 553 -26.39 -9.27 -3.77
CA ALA A 553 -25.70 -8.62 -4.87
C ALA A 553 -24.40 -7.97 -4.37
N ILE A 554 -24.46 -7.19 -3.28
CA ILE A 554 -23.29 -6.57 -2.66
C ILE A 554 -22.23 -7.62 -2.30
N ASP A 555 -22.61 -8.73 -1.66
CA ASP A 555 -21.65 -9.80 -1.31
C ASP A 555 -20.94 -10.40 -2.54
N CYS A 556 -21.67 -10.55 -3.66
CA CYS A 556 -21.08 -11.05 -4.91
C CYS A 556 -20.18 -10.00 -5.56
N LEU A 557 -20.59 -8.73 -5.53
CA LEU A 557 -19.82 -7.62 -6.10
C LEU A 557 -18.56 -7.35 -5.28
N ASP A 558 -18.60 -7.50 -3.96
CA ASP A 558 -17.41 -7.44 -3.11
C ASP A 558 -16.43 -8.56 -3.44
N LYS A 559 -16.91 -9.78 -3.73
CA LYS A 559 -16.04 -10.85 -4.25
C LYS A 559 -15.45 -10.48 -5.61
N ALA A 560 -16.23 -9.87 -6.51
CA ALA A 560 -15.74 -9.43 -7.81
C ALA A 560 -14.67 -8.34 -7.68
N ILE A 561 -14.92 -7.31 -6.87
CA ILE A 561 -14.00 -6.20 -6.59
C ILE A 561 -12.74 -6.70 -5.90
N ASN A 562 -12.89 -7.61 -4.94
CA ASN A 562 -11.74 -8.22 -4.29
C ASN A 562 -10.88 -8.88 -5.35
N LEU A 563 -11.45 -9.77 -6.18
CA LEU A 563 -10.70 -10.50 -7.20
C LEU A 563 -10.07 -9.59 -8.27
N ASP A 564 -10.79 -8.56 -8.73
CA ASP A 564 -10.31 -7.58 -9.70
C ASP A 564 -10.86 -6.19 -9.37
N ALA A 565 -10.04 -5.39 -8.69
CA ALA A 565 -10.36 -4.03 -8.30
C ALA A 565 -10.40 -3.04 -9.49
N GLY A 566 -10.10 -3.49 -10.72
CA GLY A 566 -10.23 -2.69 -11.94
C GLY A 566 -11.62 -2.78 -12.58
N LEU A 567 -12.54 -3.58 -12.04
CA LEU A 567 -13.87 -3.76 -12.61
C LEU A 567 -14.80 -2.59 -12.27
N VAL A 568 -14.82 -1.58 -13.14
CA VAL A 568 -15.73 -0.42 -13.06
C VAL A 568 -17.18 -0.85 -12.84
N GLY A 569 -17.65 -1.82 -13.63
CA GLY A 569 -19.02 -2.34 -13.51
C GLY A 569 -19.34 -2.92 -12.12
N ALA A 570 -18.36 -3.49 -11.41
CA ALA A 570 -18.59 -4.03 -10.08
C ALA A 570 -18.82 -2.91 -9.04
N TYR A 571 -18.13 -1.79 -9.19
CA TYR A 571 -18.38 -0.60 -8.37
C TYR A 571 -19.73 0.05 -8.71
N ASN A 572 -20.10 0.16 -9.99
CA ASN A 572 -21.39 0.73 -10.40
C ASN A 572 -22.57 -0.08 -9.85
N TYR A 573 -22.60 -1.40 -10.12
CA TYR A 573 -23.67 -2.26 -9.60
C TYR A 573 -23.70 -2.33 -8.07
N LYS A 574 -22.55 -2.17 -7.40
CA LYS A 574 -22.52 -2.13 -5.93
C LYS A 574 -23.11 -0.82 -5.43
N GLY A 575 -22.81 0.28 -6.12
CA GLY A 575 -23.44 1.58 -5.91
C GLY A 575 -24.96 1.48 -6.03
N PHE A 576 -25.47 0.93 -7.13
CA PHE A 576 -26.91 0.78 -7.34
C PHE A 576 -27.57 -0.01 -6.21
N ALA A 577 -26.99 -1.15 -5.83
CA ALA A 577 -27.53 -1.97 -4.75
C ALA A 577 -27.49 -1.25 -3.39
N LEU A 578 -26.53 -0.34 -3.16
CA LEU A 578 -26.46 0.47 -1.96
C LEU A 578 -27.48 1.61 -1.97
N ASP A 579 -27.67 2.28 -3.11
CA ASP A 579 -28.71 3.31 -3.27
C ASP A 579 -30.11 2.73 -3.07
N SER A 580 -30.40 1.57 -3.64
CA SER A 580 -31.68 0.85 -3.40
C SER A 580 -31.89 0.41 -1.94
N LEU A 581 -30.85 0.47 -1.11
CA LEU A 581 -30.93 0.23 0.34
C LEU A 581 -30.90 1.53 1.16
N GLY A 582 -30.93 2.71 0.53
CA GLY A 582 -30.82 4.03 1.17
C GLY A 582 -29.42 4.37 1.68
N ARG A 583 -28.39 3.61 1.29
CA ARG A 583 -26.99 3.76 1.75
C ARG A 583 -26.19 4.67 0.80
N HIS A 584 -26.74 5.84 0.47
CA HIS A 584 -26.23 6.77 -0.56
C HIS A 584 -24.76 7.19 -0.36
N LYS A 585 -24.32 7.43 0.89
CA LYS A 585 -22.92 7.78 1.16
C LYS A 585 -21.93 6.69 0.75
N GLU A 586 -22.31 5.43 0.93
CA GLU A 586 -21.47 4.29 0.54
C GLU A 586 -21.53 4.05 -0.97
N ALA A 587 -22.68 4.32 -1.60
CA ALA A 587 -22.82 4.31 -3.05
C ALA A 587 -21.92 5.35 -3.71
N ILE A 588 -21.91 6.59 -3.21
CA ILE A 588 -21.00 7.66 -3.67
C ILE A 588 -19.53 7.22 -3.61
N ASN A 589 -19.10 6.53 -2.54
CA ASN A 589 -17.74 6.00 -2.46
C ASN A 589 -17.45 4.96 -3.56
N CYS A 590 -18.44 4.17 -3.96
CA CYS A 590 -18.31 3.22 -5.05
C CYS A 590 -18.19 3.95 -6.40
N TYR A 591 -19.03 4.96 -6.66
CA TYR A 591 -18.93 5.77 -7.88
C TYR A 591 -17.63 6.58 -7.96
N ASP A 592 -17.12 7.07 -6.83
CA ASP A 592 -15.79 7.69 -6.78
C ASP A 592 -14.68 6.73 -7.21
N LYS A 593 -14.77 5.46 -6.82
CA LYS A 593 -13.85 4.43 -7.32
C LYS A 593 -14.06 4.17 -8.80
N ALA A 594 -15.30 4.10 -9.28
CA ALA A 594 -15.60 3.95 -10.70
C ALA A 594 -15.00 5.09 -11.54
N ILE A 595 -15.17 6.35 -11.12
CA ILE A 595 -14.61 7.55 -11.76
C ILE A 595 -13.08 7.52 -11.78
N ILE A 596 -12.43 7.09 -10.70
CA ILE A 596 -10.96 6.96 -10.67
C ILE A 596 -10.46 5.93 -11.67
N LEU A 597 -11.21 4.83 -11.84
CA LEU A 597 -10.86 3.72 -12.74
C LEU A 597 -11.14 4.06 -14.21
N ASP A 598 -12.27 4.71 -14.49
CA ASP A 598 -12.63 5.22 -15.80
C ASP A 598 -13.15 6.67 -15.75
N PRO A 599 -12.22 7.65 -15.83
CA PRO A 599 -12.58 9.07 -15.78
C PRO A 599 -13.34 9.57 -17.02
N LYS A 600 -13.59 8.73 -18.02
CA LYS A 600 -14.29 9.08 -19.26
C LYS A 600 -15.70 8.48 -19.34
N SER A 601 -16.17 7.80 -18.31
CA SER A 601 -17.53 7.27 -18.25
C SER A 601 -18.50 8.37 -17.78
N PRO A 602 -19.42 8.87 -18.63
CA PRO A 602 -20.45 9.82 -18.20
C PRO A 602 -21.38 9.20 -17.14
N ASP A 603 -21.71 7.90 -17.27
CA ASP A 603 -22.57 7.17 -16.34
C ASP A 603 -22.08 7.29 -14.89
N ALA A 604 -20.78 7.10 -14.64
CA ALA A 604 -20.24 7.14 -13.27
C ALA A 604 -20.37 8.53 -12.62
N TYR A 605 -20.32 9.61 -13.40
CA TYR A 605 -20.57 10.96 -12.91
C TYR A 605 -22.06 11.19 -12.65
N TYR A 606 -22.93 10.71 -13.53
CA TYR A 606 -24.38 10.78 -13.38
C TYR A 606 -24.87 10.00 -12.14
N TYR A 607 -24.48 8.74 -11.97
CA TYR A 607 -24.91 7.95 -10.81
C TYR A 607 -24.50 8.57 -9.48
N LYS A 608 -23.31 9.21 -9.45
CA LYS A 608 -22.90 10.00 -8.29
C LYS A 608 -23.78 11.23 -8.09
N ALA A 609 -24.15 11.92 -9.15
CA ALA A 609 -25.05 13.07 -9.09
C ALA A 609 -26.43 12.67 -8.56
N ASP A 610 -26.97 11.54 -9.03
CA ASP A 610 -28.24 10.99 -8.59
C ASP A 610 -28.25 10.65 -7.09
N SER A 611 -27.23 9.95 -6.57
CA SER A 611 -27.14 9.71 -5.12
C SER A 611 -26.96 11.00 -4.30
N LEU A 612 -26.32 12.02 -4.87
CA LEU A 612 -26.18 13.34 -4.21
C LEU A 612 -27.53 14.07 -4.18
N TYR A 613 -28.32 13.96 -5.24
CA TYR A 613 -29.69 14.45 -5.28
C TYR A 613 -30.55 13.78 -4.21
N SER A 614 -30.51 12.44 -4.10
CA SER A 614 -31.23 11.71 -3.03
C SER A 614 -30.79 12.08 -1.60
N MET A 615 -29.59 12.68 -1.45
CA MET A 615 -29.09 13.19 -0.18
C MET A 615 -29.46 14.67 0.10
N GLY A 616 -30.16 15.34 -0.81
CA GLY A 616 -30.47 16.77 -0.71
C GLY A 616 -29.28 17.68 -1.03
N GLU A 617 -28.19 17.14 -1.59
CA GLU A 617 -26.96 17.87 -1.92
C GLU A 617 -27.03 18.43 -3.35
N TYR A 618 -28.13 19.12 -3.67
CA TYR A 618 -28.52 19.53 -5.03
C TYR A 618 -27.45 20.31 -5.79
N LYS A 619 -26.76 21.25 -5.12
CA LYS A 619 -25.66 22.01 -5.74
C LYS A 619 -24.51 21.13 -6.21
N LYS A 620 -24.19 20.07 -5.44
CA LYS A 620 -23.16 19.11 -5.83
C LYS A 620 -23.68 18.19 -6.93
N ALA A 621 -24.93 17.76 -6.87
CA ALA A 621 -25.56 16.96 -7.94
C ALA A 621 -25.41 17.68 -9.30
N ILE A 622 -25.76 18.98 -9.37
CA ILE A 622 -25.57 19.81 -10.57
C ILE A 622 -24.12 19.81 -11.07
N GLU A 623 -23.14 19.98 -10.18
CA GLU A 623 -21.71 19.96 -10.55
C GLU A 623 -21.29 18.62 -11.21
N TYR A 624 -21.84 17.49 -10.74
CA TYR A 624 -21.54 16.18 -11.29
C TYR A 624 -22.35 15.88 -12.56
N CYS A 625 -23.59 16.36 -12.69
CA CYS A 625 -24.32 16.35 -13.95
C CYS A 625 -23.56 17.14 -15.04
N ASP A 626 -23.03 18.33 -14.73
CA ASP A 626 -22.23 19.13 -15.67
C ASP A 626 -20.96 18.40 -16.12
N LYS A 627 -20.35 17.58 -15.24
CA LYS A 627 -19.21 16.73 -15.62
C LYS A 627 -19.63 15.59 -16.55
N ALA A 628 -20.77 14.96 -16.30
CA ALA A 628 -21.32 13.94 -17.18
C ALA A 628 -21.64 14.53 -18.56
N LEU A 629 -22.35 15.66 -18.60
CA LEU A 629 -22.73 16.38 -19.82
C LEU A 629 -21.54 16.93 -20.62
N LYS A 630 -20.40 17.17 -19.97
CA LYS A 630 -19.16 17.54 -20.65
C LYS A 630 -18.51 16.36 -21.37
N LEU A 631 -18.75 15.14 -20.91
CA LEU A 631 -18.26 13.90 -21.53
C LEU A 631 -19.21 13.40 -22.62
N ASP A 632 -20.51 13.57 -22.41
CA ASP A 632 -21.59 13.20 -23.31
C ASP A 632 -22.71 14.25 -23.22
N ASP A 633 -22.80 15.12 -24.22
CA ASP A 633 -23.75 16.24 -24.26
C ASP A 633 -25.16 15.82 -24.71
N GLU A 634 -25.35 14.55 -25.07
CA GLU A 634 -26.63 13.92 -25.42
C GLU A 634 -27.17 13.06 -24.25
N TYR A 635 -26.60 13.17 -23.05
CA TYR A 635 -26.98 12.32 -21.92
C TYR A 635 -28.24 12.81 -21.19
N ILE A 636 -29.39 12.28 -21.61
CA ILE A 636 -30.74 12.68 -21.17
C ILE A 636 -30.90 12.63 -19.64
N ASP A 637 -30.51 11.52 -19.00
CA ASP A 637 -30.66 11.34 -17.55
C ASP A 637 -29.90 12.40 -16.73
N ALA A 638 -28.77 12.87 -17.25
CA ALA A 638 -27.99 13.93 -16.61
C ALA A 638 -28.67 15.30 -16.74
N TYR A 639 -29.36 15.59 -17.85
CA TYR A 639 -30.20 16.79 -17.97
C TYR A 639 -31.39 16.73 -17.02
N ASN A 640 -32.08 15.60 -16.95
CA ASN A 640 -33.22 15.41 -16.04
C ASN A 640 -32.80 15.58 -14.57
N CYS A 641 -31.75 14.86 -14.13
CA CYS A 641 -31.22 14.97 -12.76
C CYS A 641 -30.76 16.40 -12.42
N LYS A 642 -30.17 17.11 -13.39
CA LYS A 642 -29.81 18.52 -13.24
C LYS A 642 -31.05 19.40 -13.10
N GLY A 643 -32.08 19.16 -13.91
CA GLY A 643 -33.38 19.83 -13.84
C GLY A 643 -34.01 19.67 -12.45
N PHE A 644 -34.14 18.44 -11.95
CA PHE A 644 -34.72 18.18 -10.63
C PHE A 644 -33.95 18.90 -9.52
N SER A 645 -32.61 18.83 -9.59
CA SER A 645 -31.76 19.53 -8.63
C SER A 645 -31.91 21.06 -8.68
N LEU A 646 -32.29 21.63 -9.83
CA LEU A 646 -32.53 23.07 -9.98
C LEU A 646 -33.91 23.47 -9.47
N ASP A 647 -34.96 22.67 -9.74
CA ASP A 647 -36.31 22.90 -9.21
C ASP A 647 -36.32 22.86 -7.68
N GLU A 648 -35.63 21.89 -7.08
CA GLU A 648 -35.46 21.79 -5.62
C GLU A 648 -34.72 22.99 -5.00
N LEU A 649 -33.98 23.75 -5.82
CA LEU A 649 -33.32 25.00 -5.41
C LEU A 649 -34.16 26.25 -5.74
N GLY A 650 -35.36 26.08 -6.28
CA GLY A 650 -36.25 27.16 -6.74
C GLY A 650 -35.79 27.84 -8.04
N MET A 651 -34.86 27.23 -8.79
CA MET A 651 -34.30 27.75 -10.04
C MET A 651 -35.07 27.21 -11.25
N HIS A 652 -36.39 27.43 -11.27
CA HIS A 652 -37.31 26.84 -12.23
C HIS A 652 -37.02 27.25 -13.69
N GLU A 653 -36.62 28.50 -13.97
CA GLU A 653 -36.24 28.89 -15.34
C GLU A 653 -35.01 28.16 -15.88
N GLU A 654 -34.03 27.84 -15.03
CA GLU A 654 -32.88 27.04 -15.43
C GLU A 654 -33.22 25.55 -15.54
N ALA A 655 -34.14 25.05 -14.70
CA ALA A 655 -34.64 23.68 -14.77
C ALA A 655 -35.36 23.42 -16.11
N ILE A 656 -36.26 24.33 -16.52
CA ILE A 656 -36.95 24.27 -17.81
C ILE A 656 -35.96 24.12 -18.97
N LYS A 657 -34.86 24.88 -18.99
CA LYS A 657 -33.84 24.76 -20.05
C LYS A 657 -33.19 23.38 -20.10
N CYS A 658 -33.05 22.71 -18.95
CA CYS A 658 -32.51 21.36 -18.89
C CYS A 658 -33.52 20.35 -19.44
N TYR A 659 -34.79 20.46 -19.07
CA TYR A 659 -35.85 19.60 -19.60
C TYR A 659 -36.11 19.84 -21.09
N GLU A 660 -36.07 21.08 -21.58
CA GLU A 660 -36.15 21.40 -23.00
C GLU A 660 -35.04 20.69 -23.79
N LYS A 661 -33.83 20.60 -23.21
CA LYS A 661 -32.73 19.84 -23.79
C LYS A 661 -32.97 18.33 -23.76
N ALA A 662 -33.56 17.80 -22.68
CA ALA A 662 -33.94 16.40 -22.60
C ALA A 662 -35.01 16.04 -23.65
N ILE A 663 -36.04 16.88 -23.84
CA ILE A 663 -37.09 16.70 -24.84
C ILE A 663 -36.54 16.83 -26.27
N GLU A 664 -35.58 17.73 -26.51
CA GLU A 664 -34.92 17.84 -27.82
C GLU A 664 -34.23 16.52 -28.21
N LEU A 665 -33.72 15.78 -27.23
CA LEU A 665 -33.04 14.50 -27.41
C LEU A 665 -34.02 13.31 -27.47
N ASP A 666 -35.11 13.36 -26.69
CA ASP A 666 -36.18 12.37 -26.68
C ASP A 666 -37.57 13.03 -26.62
N PRO A 667 -38.17 13.34 -27.79
CA PRO A 667 -39.44 14.04 -27.87
C PRO A 667 -40.66 13.15 -27.57
N GLU A 668 -40.49 11.82 -27.46
CA GLU A 668 -41.59 10.87 -27.21
C GLU A 668 -41.84 10.65 -25.70
N SER A 669 -41.06 11.30 -24.85
CA SER A 669 -41.16 11.17 -23.40
C SER A 669 -42.13 12.17 -22.78
N ALA A 670 -43.33 11.70 -22.41
CA ALA A 670 -44.34 12.48 -21.66
C ALA A 670 -43.76 13.09 -20.36
N TYR A 671 -42.81 12.38 -19.75
CA TYR A 671 -42.10 12.76 -18.53
C TYR A 671 -41.42 14.14 -18.66
N GLY A 672 -40.73 14.41 -19.76
CA GLY A 672 -40.04 15.69 -19.95
C GLY A 672 -41.01 16.88 -20.02
N TYR A 673 -42.13 16.73 -20.73
CA TYR A 673 -43.15 17.77 -20.85
C TYR A 673 -43.81 18.08 -19.51
N TYR A 674 -44.07 17.05 -18.69
CA TYR A 674 -44.63 17.23 -17.36
C TYR A 674 -43.73 18.07 -16.45
N TYR A 675 -42.42 17.83 -16.38
CA TYR A 675 -41.57 18.64 -15.51
C TYR A 675 -41.43 20.10 -15.99
N ILE A 676 -41.49 20.35 -17.30
CA ILE A 676 -41.60 21.74 -17.77
C ILE A 676 -42.92 22.36 -17.28
N ALA A 677 -44.04 21.64 -17.38
CA ALA A 677 -45.32 22.11 -16.87
C ALA A 677 -45.26 22.40 -15.37
N ASP A 678 -44.65 21.51 -14.58
CA ASP A 678 -44.52 21.65 -13.12
C ASP A 678 -43.67 22.87 -12.74
N SER A 679 -42.51 23.04 -13.36
CA SER A 679 -41.69 24.25 -13.18
C SER A 679 -42.45 25.52 -13.61
N LEU A 680 -43.27 25.47 -14.67
CA LEU A 680 -44.08 26.60 -15.12
C LEU A 680 -45.23 26.92 -14.15
N TYR A 681 -45.83 25.91 -13.53
CA TYR A 681 -46.83 26.06 -12.48
C TYR A 681 -46.22 26.76 -11.26
N CYS A 682 -45.04 26.32 -10.81
CA CYS A 682 -44.27 26.96 -9.73
C CYS A 682 -43.92 28.43 -10.03
N LEU A 683 -43.74 28.79 -11.31
CA LEU A 683 -43.53 30.17 -11.77
C LEU A 683 -44.82 30.99 -11.93
N GLY A 684 -45.99 30.41 -11.64
CA GLY A 684 -47.31 31.03 -11.82
C GLY A 684 -47.72 31.24 -13.28
N LYS A 685 -47.07 30.55 -14.23
CA LYS A 685 -47.34 30.64 -15.68
C LYS A 685 -48.37 29.59 -16.09
N TYR A 686 -49.56 29.65 -15.48
CA TYR A 686 -50.58 28.60 -15.56
C TYR A 686 -51.07 28.30 -16.98
N GLU A 687 -51.24 29.29 -17.85
CA GLU A 687 -51.64 29.01 -19.24
C GLU A 687 -50.62 28.17 -19.99
N LYS A 688 -49.32 28.46 -19.82
CA LYS A 688 -48.26 27.66 -20.44
C LYS A 688 -48.12 26.29 -19.80
N CYS A 689 -48.30 26.20 -18.48
CA CYS A 689 -48.36 24.90 -17.79
C CYS A 689 -49.41 23.99 -18.46
N ILE A 690 -50.61 24.49 -18.72
CA ILE A 690 -51.67 23.73 -19.38
C ILE A 690 -51.28 23.28 -20.79
N GLU A 691 -50.58 24.13 -21.57
CA GLU A 691 -50.07 23.76 -22.90
C GLU A 691 -49.15 22.53 -22.80
N TYR A 692 -48.14 22.57 -21.92
CA TYR A 692 -47.19 21.45 -21.73
C TYR A 692 -47.84 20.22 -21.10
N CYS A 693 -48.81 20.38 -20.20
CA CYS A 693 -49.60 19.25 -19.70
C CYS A 693 -50.36 18.54 -20.84
N ASN A 694 -50.93 19.29 -21.79
CA ASN A 694 -51.62 18.67 -22.92
C ASN A 694 -50.65 17.88 -23.81
N GLU A 695 -49.44 18.39 -24.06
CA GLU A 695 -48.41 17.63 -24.81
C GLU A 695 -48.04 16.33 -24.07
N ALA A 696 -47.88 16.37 -22.75
CA ALA A 696 -47.62 15.18 -21.95
C ALA A 696 -48.78 14.16 -22.04
N ILE A 697 -50.04 14.63 -21.97
CA ILE A 697 -51.25 13.80 -22.06
C ILE A 697 -51.47 13.26 -23.49
N GLU A 698 -51.06 14.01 -24.52
CA GLU A 698 -51.12 13.52 -25.91
C GLU A 698 -50.14 12.36 -26.15
N LEU A 699 -48.99 12.37 -25.47
CA LEU A 699 -48.00 11.30 -25.51
C LEU A 699 -48.40 10.09 -24.64
N ASP A 700 -48.95 10.35 -23.46
CA ASP A 700 -49.47 9.33 -22.55
C ASP A 700 -50.80 9.80 -21.94
N SER A 701 -51.90 9.27 -22.50
CA SER A 701 -53.25 9.63 -22.10
C SER A 701 -53.63 9.18 -20.69
N GLU A 702 -52.86 8.27 -20.08
CA GLU A 702 -53.11 7.78 -18.72
C GLU A 702 -52.13 8.40 -17.71
N TYR A 703 -51.38 9.45 -18.09
CA TYR A 703 -50.39 10.08 -17.23
C TYR A 703 -51.03 11.00 -16.18
N ILE A 704 -51.50 10.39 -15.10
CA ILE A 704 -52.24 11.02 -13.99
C ILE A 704 -51.58 12.30 -13.47
N TYR A 705 -50.25 12.33 -13.31
CA TYR A 705 -49.55 13.51 -12.82
C TYR A 705 -49.73 14.75 -13.72
N ALA A 706 -49.74 14.57 -15.05
CA ALA A 706 -49.94 15.67 -15.98
C ALA A 706 -51.41 16.15 -16.00
N ILE A 707 -52.37 15.23 -15.85
CA ILE A 707 -53.81 15.54 -15.79
C ILE A 707 -54.13 16.30 -14.49
N SER A 708 -53.62 15.82 -13.36
CA SER A 708 -53.79 16.47 -12.05
C SER A 708 -53.19 17.88 -12.04
N LEU A 709 -51.95 18.04 -12.53
CA LEU A 709 -51.29 19.34 -12.63
C LEU A 709 -52.02 20.32 -13.57
N LYS A 710 -52.63 19.82 -14.65
CA LYS A 710 -53.50 20.63 -15.51
C LYS A 710 -54.75 21.10 -14.76
N GLY A 711 -55.36 20.23 -13.96
CA GLY A 711 -56.46 20.56 -13.06
C GLY A 711 -56.08 21.68 -12.08
N ASP A 712 -54.92 21.56 -11.45
CA ASP A 712 -54.39 22.55 -10.50
C ASP A 712 -54.14 23.90 -11.19
N ALA A 713 -53.52 23.91 -12.37
CA ALA A 713 -53.32 25.12 -13.15
C ALA A 713 -54.65 25.79 -13.57
N LEU A 714 -55.67 25.01 -13.91
CA LEU A 714 -57.02 25.50 -14.21
C LEU A 714 -57.71 26.07 -12.97
N TYR A 715 -57.54 25.42 -11.82
CA TYR A 715 -58.04 25.89 -10.52
C TYR A 715 -57.43 27.25 -10.17
N SER A 716 -56.10 27.40 -10.30
CA SER A 716 -55.41 28.67 -10.03
C SER A 716 -55.83 29.81 -10.96
N LEU A 717 -56.31 29.49 -12.17
CA LEU A 717 -56.90 30.45 -13.12
C LEU A 717 -58.38 30.75 -12.86
N GLY A 718 -58.99 30.15 -11.84
CA GLY A 718 -60.40 30.29 -11.50
C GLY A 718 -61.35 29.56 -12.46
N ARG A 719 -60.85 28.59 -13.25
CA ARG A 719 -61.62 27.80 -14.21
C ARG A 719 -62.07 26.48 -13.57
N TYR A 720 -62.79 26.59 -12.45
CA TYR A 720 -63.09 25.48 -11.55
C TYR A 720 -63.86 24.33 -12.22
N GLU A 721 -64.81 24.61 -13.13
CA GLU A 721 -65.54 23.55 -13.83
C GLU A 721 -64.61 22.66 -14.67
N LYS A 722 -63.62 23.25 -15.34
CA LYS A 722 -62.63 22.50 -16.12
C LYS A 722 -61.60 21.78 -15.25
N ALA A 723 -61.31 22.34 -14.07
CA ALA A 723 -60.45 21.67 -13.09
C ALA A 723 -61.13 20.39 -12.59
N ILE A 724 -62.43 20.46 -12.27
CA ILE A 724 -63.25 19.29 -11.89
C ILE A 724 -63.20 18.21 -12.98
N GLU A 725 -63.34 18.56 -14.26
CA GLU A 725 -63.23 17.59 -15.37
C GLU A 725 -61.88 16.84 -15.36
N CYS A 726 -60.78 17.52 -15.04
CA CYS A 726 -59.46 16.88 -14.94
C CYS A 726 -59.35 15.97 -13.72
N TYR A 727 -59.88 16.40 -12.57
CA TYR A 727 -59.87 15.57 -11.36
C TYR A 727 -60.79 14.35 -11.49
N ASP A 728 -61.93 14.48 -12.18
CA ASP A 728 -62.79 13.34 -12.54
C ASP A 728 -62.02 12.31 -13.40
N GLU A 729 -61.23 12.78 -14.37
CA GLU A 729 -60.39 11.90 -15.20
C GLU A 729 -59.31 11.19 -14.38
N VAL A 730 -58.68 11.87 -13.41
CA VAL A 730 -57.74 11.25 -12.46
C VAL A 730 -58.44 10.18 -11.63
N ILE A 731 -59.63 10.46 -11.09
CA ILE A 731 -60.41 9.53 -10.27
C ILE A 731 -60.87 8.30 -11.10
N ASP A 732 -61.21 8.50 -12.37
CA ASP A 732 -61.56 7.41 -13.28
C ASP A 732 -60.36 6.47 -13.55
N LEU A 733 -59.14 7.01 -13.57
CA LEU A 733 -57.90 6.25 -13.74
C LEU A 733 -57.41 5.61 -12.44
N ASP A 734 -57.50 6.32 -11.32
CA ASP A 734 -57.14 5.85 -9.98
C ASP A 734 -58.22 6.24 -8.94
N PRO A 735 -59.19 5.34 -8.69
CA PRO A 735 -60.26 5.58 -7.72
C PRO A 735 -59.80 5.67 -6.26
N GLU A 736 -58.54 5.32 -5.95
CA GLU A 736 -57.96 5.41 -4.60
C GLU A 736 -57.11 6.69 -4.41
N ASP A 737 -57.04 7.59 -5.41
CA ASP A 737 -56.34 8.87 -5.29
C ASP A 737 -57.13 9.88 -4.43
N ALA A 738 -56.84 9.86 -3.13
CA ALA A 738 -57.41 10.78 -2.15
C ALA A 738 -57.16 12.27 -2.49
N MET A 739 -56.02 12.59 -3.11
CA MET A 739 -55.68 13.97 -3.49
C MET A 739 -56.63 14.47 -4.58
N ALA A 740 -56.95 13.65 -5.57
CA ALA A 740 -57.86 14.03 -6.65
C ALA A 740 -59.27 14.38 -6.12
N TYR A 741 -59.80 13.59 -5.18
CA TYR A 741 -61.07 13.87 -4.51
C TYR A 741 -61.00 15.16 -3.69
N TYR A 742 -59.91 15.38 -2.95
CA TYR A 742 -59.69 16.60 -2.18
C TYR A 742 -59.65 17.84 -3.09
N GLN A 743 -58.88 17.80 -4.18
CA GLN A 743 -58.77 18.90 -5.14
C GLN A 743 -60.10 19.19 -5.83
N LYS A 744 -60.88 18.15 -6.17
CA LYS A 744 -62.24 18.28 -6.68
C LYS A 744 -63.19 18.91 -5.66
N ALA A 745 -63.10 18.51 -4.39
CA ALA A 745 -63.91 19.09 -3.30
C ALA A 745 -63.66 20.60 -3.17
N ARG A 746 -62.39 21.03 -3.23
CA ARG A 746 -62.01 22.45 -3.23
C ARG A 746 -62.61 23.20 -4.42
N ALA A 747 -62.50 22.64 -5.63
CA ALA A 747 -63.08 23.25 -6.83
C ALA A 747 -64.62 23.37 -6.75
N CYS A 748 -65.30 22.34 -6.22
CA CYS A 748 -66.74 22.37 -5.96
C CYS A 748 -67.12 23.44 -4.91
N ALA A 749 -66.32 23.57 -3.86
CA ALA A 749 -66.51 24.60 -2.85
C ALA A 749 -66.42 25.99 -3.48
N MET A 750 -65.39 26.29 -4.29
CA MET A 750 -65.25 27.58 -4.99
C MET A 750 -66.43 27.91 -5.92
N LEU A 751 -67.14 26.91 -6.43
CA LEU A 751 -68.37 27.07 -7.24
C LEU A 751 -69.66 27.18 -6.40
N ASN A 752 -69.57 27.15 -5.08
CA ASN A 752 -70.70 27.05 -4.14
C ASN A 752 -71.55 25.79 -4.34
N LYS A 753 -70.97 24.71 -4.87
CA LYS A 753 -71.60 23.39 -4.97
C LYS A 753 -71.43 22.62 -3.67
N THR A 754 -72.08 23.10 -2.62
CA THR A 754 -71.86 22.62 -1.24
C THR A 754 -72.01 21.12 -1.06
N ALA A 755 -73.03 20.49 -1.65
CA ALA A 755 -73.26 19.06 -1.49
C ALA A 755 -72.14 18.23 -2.15
N GLU A 756 -71.77 18.56 -3.39
CA GLU A 756 -70.69 17.89 -4.12
C GLU A 756 -69.34 18.10 -3.41
N ALA A 757 -69.09 19.28 -2.85
CA ALA A 757 -67.85 19.57 -2.10
C ALA A 757 -67.72 18.68 -0.85
N ILE A 758 -68.79 18.55 -0.06
CA ILE A 758 -68.82 17.74 1.15
C ILE A 758 -68.66 16.25 0.81
N GLU A 759 -69.38 15.76 -0.21
CA GLU A 759 -69.31 14.36 -0.65
C GLU A 759 -67.89 13.96 -1.10
N ASN A 760 -67.21 14.78 -1.90
CA ASN A 760 -65.85 14.44 -2.34
C ASN A 760 -64.83 14.60 -1.21
N LEU A 761 -65.03 15.53 -0.28
CA LEU A 761 -64.16 15.69 0.89
C LEU A 761 -64.29 14.49 1.85
N GLU A 762 -65.51 13.97 2.04
CA GLU A 762 -65.76 12.74 2.80
C GLU A 762 -64.95 11.57 2.24
N ILE A 763 -65.00 11.36 0.92
CA ILE A 763 -64.24 10.28 0.26
C ILE A 763 -62.72 10.48 0.44
N ALA A 764 -62.22 11.71 0.27
CA ALA A 764 -60.79 12.00 0.47
C ALA A 764 -60.33 11.65 1.90
N ILE A 765 -61.15 11.98 2.92
CA ILE A 765 -60.87 11.69 4.33
C ILE A 765 -60.97 10.17 4.63
N GLU A 766 -61.93 9.48 4.02
CA GLU A 766 -62.04 8.02 4.15
C GLU A 766 -60.80 7.30 3.59
N LEU A 767 -60.25 7.79 2.49
CA LEU A 767 -59.03 7.26 1.88
C LEU A 767 -57.77 7.65 2.66
N ASP A 768 -57.69 8.90 3.12
CA ASP A 768 -56.59 9.40 3.94
C ASP A 768 -57.09 10.43 4.99
N PRO A 769 -57.13 10.04 6.28
CA PRO A 769 -57.58 10.92 7.36
C PRO A 769 -56.76 12.21 7.56
N GLU A 770 -55.57 12.33 6.97
CA GLU A 770 -54.75 13.55 7.07
C GLU A 770 -55.46 14.78 6.44
N TYR A 771 -56.36 14.56 5.48
CA TYR A 771 -57.12 15.63 4.84
C TYR A 771 -58.10 16.36 5.77
N ILE A 772 -58.40 15.82 6.96
CA ILE A 772 -59.16 16.56 8.00
C ILE A 772 -58.37 17.82 8.40
N GLU A 773 -57.10 17.66 8.76
CA GLU A 773 -56.24 18.76 9.21
C GLU A 773 -56.02 19.77 8.07
N TRP A 774 -55.91 19.30 6.82
CA TRP A 774 -55.76 20.17 5.67
C TRP A 774 -57.02 20.97 5.37
N ALA A 775 -58.20 20.34 5.44
CA ALA A 775 -59.49 20.99 5.18
C ALA A 775 -59.87 22.02 6.26
N GLU A 776 -59.44 21.81 7.51
CA GLU A 776 -59.71 22.71 8.63
C GLU A 776 -59.21 24.13 8.37
N ASP A 777 -58.08 24.31 7.67
CA ASP A 777 -57.45 25.62 7.44
C ASP A 777 -57.47 26.07 5.97
N ASP A 778 -58.00 25.27 5.05
CA ASP A 778 -58.06 25.64 3.63
C ASP A 778 -59.18 26.66 3.34
N GLU A 779 -58.75 27.83 2.82
CA GLU A 779 -59.60 28.95 2.43
C GLU A 779 -60.62 28.57 1.35
N ALA A 780 -60.34 27.53 0.55
CA ALA A 780 -61.26 27.02 -0.47
C ALA A 780 -62.62 26.60 0.12
N PHE A 781 -62.65 26.20 1.39
CA PHE A 781 -63.85 25.73 2.07
C PHE A 781 -64.56 26.80 2.90
N ASP A 782 -64.10 28.05 2.93
CA ASP A 782 -64.67 29.12 3.77
C ASP A 782 -66.18 29.30 3.60
N ASN A 783 -66.68 29.12 2.38
CA ASN A 783 -68.10 29.26 2.06
C ASN A 783 -68.96 28.04 2.43
N VAL A 784 -68.36 26.89 2.70
CA VAL A 784 -69.06 25.65 3.10
C VAL A 784 -68.79 25.27 4.56
N ARG A 785 -67.80 25.89 5.21
CA ARG A 785 -67.34 25.60 6.57
C ARG A 785 -68.42 25.67 7.65
N ASP A 786 -69.38 26.58 7.48
CA ASP A 786 -70.46 26.76 8.46
C ASP A 786 -71.62 25.77 8.33
N THR A 787 -71.62 24.95 7.27
CA THR A 787 -72.66 23.97 7.00
C THR A 787 -72.59 22.80 7.98
N SER A 788 -73.73 22.17 8.25
CA SER A 788 -73.78 21.04 9.19
C SER A 788 -72.96 19.84 8.70
N GLY A 789 -73.01 19.54 7.40
CA GLY A 789 -72.26 18.41 6.84
C GLY A 789 -70.75 18.59 6.92
N PHE A 790 -70.23 19.81 6.69
CA PHE A 790 -68.80 20.07 6.86
C PHE A 790 -68.36 19.93 8.33
N LYS A 791 -69.15 20.46 9.27
CA LYS A 791 -68.84 20.34 10.71
C LYS A 791 -68.87 18.89 11.19
N GLU A 792 -69.83 18.10 10.72
CA GLU A 792 -69.92 16.67 11.04
C GLU A 792 -68.70 15.88 10.53
N LEU A 793 -68.18 16.20 9.34
CA LEU A 793 -66.97 15.57 8.80
C LEU A 793 -65.71 15.89 9.60
N MET A 794 -65.58 17.10 10.15
CA MET A 794 -64.41 17.51 10.93
C MET A 794 -64.44 17.03 12.39
N GLU A 795 -65.62 16.66 12.91
CA GLU A 795 -65.80 16.18 14.28
C GLU A 795 -65.70 14.64 14.43
N GLY A 796 -65.73 13.91 13.31
CA GLY A 796 -65.65 12.45 13.22
C GLY A 796 -64.22 11.92 13.17
#